data_AF-A0A973EFG9-F1
#
_entry.id   AF-A0A973EFG9-F1
#
_cell.length_a   1.000
_cell.length_b   1.000
_cell.length_c   1.000
_cell.angle_alpha   90.00
_cell.angle_beta   90.00
_cell.angle_gamma   90.00
#
_symmetry.space_group_name_H-M   'P 1'
#
loop_
_entity.id
_entity.type
_entity.pdbx_description
1 polymer ?
#
loop_
_entity_poly.entity_id
_entity_poly.type
_entity_poly.pdbx_seq_one_letter_code
_entity_poly.pdbx_strand_id
1 'polypeptide(L)'
;LAPQESVRYPASLTTDLLANGSFTVQSRFKIDPLEGPDQEVGYLWSIQRDNRWCAEGFTILWWPSDNGSDEYRLVLRYGDDCEDPFYDENIIIGAIRPGEWVDLEMVVDFEAQTLQFLVDGNYMVRPFNSDALVDNIIDGTVGNDMYLGWYRGTWWRWDAFNSGVTIDRLAVYDRAPAVDGDRFRSGLEALRAHIEGAQPLSAEEREAAYLDIALHKAGQYLAHREAADAFMAAFEAANPPLFSNRGAQNVDQWPPEDRAMLALQQEVHDTVFAQGELQALAGLKFEAADVFPGRVANQAPRLRDQIVEIDASFEADPAVFYPADKEGAMRPTGFYVPPGEIVRVRIDPAWRQAGLKAVVGGHGNDLSRKLPRISRFPRVSKSYDLNQATVGVANPFGGALYIKVPPGTDLGWIPITIDRAVKAPYFRYLPGRVTNLAEWRADIDSRHVPWADFESEHMMFTWPASIGEYSDNPAEAMALWDQLWEGVAVMLGRDFSRKKTEWAMLDTQLPFGGYSAGYPVPFDDRSAPNGPDFNAFQSFRASPLNITDPNYHRLTSLPEIVLHEMGHNMRWPTLGPEVETIAQMPFVGGFNGGLGLDIDEAMTHSADADQNRDQAAMDWIMTHNFRDNAEMGCDPTMEPWACHELRYQHRGYAKYVDMAMLFGWDKLGATNRVIYDRWLAQGGIEFTYEKEFVEDDEYLRAAADSLGVNPMPLFHFWGVRGTPELEAELIQLPPSPEIYKRLMHYRSIVPRTRTGFQPWYDHNRPRVDPVHYDRYDWALANWDSEQLGRRALEQIDRVLRQWYPADYDPDAEPFVLNAGLNDAWYNPETSGQGVFVNVFPELRKVFIAMFTFEPGYYPAEAAQANIGGPGQRWLTALGDFNGNRVELDVGYTTGGVFDQEIPAPVTSVGQGTLVLAFSDCGTATLNYDLTGAGLQGTIPLQRVSAENEALCEALADGSVIQAGQGTRARVSGAGLENDGFKLNPGLNDAWYNPSTAGQGVLINVFPDSEQLFMAKFTFDTDPPADGEAIIGGAGQRWFTAIGPIDGNSATLDVAYTTGGVFDGVSTKQQTVTGQGTVSIEFADCGAATLDYELPAASVAGTIELERVVRENEALCRQLSD
;
A
#
# COMPACT_ATOMS: atom_id res chain seq x y z
N LEU A 1 1.36 36.12 -47.21
CA LEU A 1 1.86 35.01 -46.37
C LEU A 1 2.15 35.65 -45.02
N ALA A 2 1.36 35.32 -43.99
CA ALA A 2 1.79 35.59 -42.62
C ALA A 2 3.16 34.90 -42.42
N PRO A 3 4.10 35.47 -41.66
CA PRO A 3 5.39 34.83 -41.45
C PRO A 3 5.11 33.43 -40.90
N GLN A 4 5.55 32.40 -41.64
CA GLN A 4 5.41 31.02 -41.21
C GLN A 4 6.50 30.79 -40.15
N GLU A 5 6.07 30.42 -38.96
CA GLU A 5 6.86 30.42 -37.71
C GLU A 5 7.79 29.18 -37.55
N SER A 6 7.78 28.24 -38.50
CA SER A 6 8.73 27.12 -38.62
C SER A 6 8.75 26.51 -40.03
N VAL A 7 9.82 25.76 -40.36
CA VAL A 7 9.86 24.91 -41.56
C VAL A 7 9.49 23.47 -41.17
N ARG A 8 8.40 22.95 -41.72
CA ARG A 8 7.93 21.56 -41.51
C ARG A 8 8.50 20.63 -42.57
N TYR A 9 9.14 19.55 -42.13
CA TYR A 9 9.55 18.41 -42.95
C TYR A 9 8.56 17.26 -42.76
N PRO A 10 8.25 16.49 -43.81
CA PRO A 10 7.25 15.43 -43.72
C PRO A 10 7.74 14.25 -42.89
N ALA A 11 6.81 13.60 -42.17
CA ALA A 11 6.99 12.34 -41.44
C ALA A 11 7.72 11.21 -42.21
N SER A 12 7.67 11.21 -43.55
CA SER A 12 8.45 10.26 -44.35
C SER A 12 9.96 10.40 -44.16
N LEU A 13 10.45 11.56 -43.69
CA LEU A 13 11.86 11.78 -43.37
C LEU A 13 12.29 11.00 -42.12
N THR A 14 11.37 10.78 -41.18
CA THR A 14 11.66 10.16 -39.88
C THR A 14 11.32 8.68 -39.83
N THR A 15 10.59 8.17 -40.83
CA THR A 15 10.13 6.77 -40.91
C THR A 15 11.30 5.78 -40.90
N ASP A 16 12.40 6.11 -41.58
CA ASP A 16 13.56 5.22 -41.73
C ASP A 16 14.69 5.54 -40.73
N LEU A 17 14.55 6.54 -39.86
CA LEU A 17 15.65 6.97 -38.97
C LEU A 17 16.15 5.86 -38.05
N LEU A 18 15.28 4.92 -37.70
CA LEU A 18 15.61 3.84 -36.78
C LEU A 18 15.90 2.50 -37.46
N ALA A 19 16.00 2.48 -38.80
CA ALA A 19 16.25 1.24 -39.54
C ALA A 19 17.57 0.55 -39.13
N ASN A 20 18.54 1.31 -38.60
CA ASN A 20 19.82 0.81 -38.09
C ASN A 20 19.99 0.99 -36.56
N GLY A 21 18.89 1.17 -35.81
CA GLY A 21 18.93 1.30 -34.34
C GLY A 21 19.54 2.61 -33.79
N SER A 22 19.98 3.52 -34.66
CA SER A 22 20.57 4.81 -34.30
C SER A 22 20.33 5.86 -35.38
N PHE A 23 20.40 7.14 -35.06
CA PHE A 23 20.41 8.23 -36.05
C PHE A 23 21.34 9.38 -35.63
N THR A 24 21.73 10.19 -36.61
CA THR A 24 22.60 11.36 -36.38
C THR A 24 21.98 12.62 -36.96
N VAL A 25 22.01 13.72 -36.21
CA VAL A 25 21.65 15.06 -36.67
C VAL A 25 22.87 15.97 -36.63
N GLN A 26 23.26 16.52 -37.76
CA GLN A 26 24.31 17.53 -37.86
C GLN A 26 23.69 18.88 -38.26
N SER A 27 23.98 19.93 -37.51
CA SER A 27 23.54 21.28 -37.83
C SER A 27 24.66 22.30 -37.68
N ARG A 28 24.78 23.22 -38.63
CA ARG A 28 25.58 24.44 -38.50
C ARG A 28 24.63 25.63 -38.47
N PHE A 29 24.57 26.32 -37.34
CA PHE A 29 23.56 27.35 -37.11
C PHE A 29 24.12 28.57 -36.38
N LYS A 30 23.33 29.63 -36.35
CA LYS A 30 23.60 30.87 -35.63
C LYS A 30 22.28 31.42 -35.12
N ILE A 31 22.22 31.79 -33.85
CA ILE A 31 21.01 32.33 -33.23
C ILE A 31 21.03 33.86 -33.19
N ASP A 32 19.85 34.46 -33.24
CA ASP A 32 19.64 35.88 -32.97
C ASP A 32 19.36 36.11 -31.47
N PRO A 33 19.67 37.30 -30.92
CA PRO A 33 19.31 37.63 -29.54
C PRO A 33 17.80 37.56 -29.33
N LEU A 34 17.35 37.13 -28.14
CA LEU A 34 15.93 37.21 -27.79
C LEU A 34 15.52 38.68 -27.56
N GLU A 35 14.54 39.20 -28.32
CA GLU A 35 14.05 40.59 -28.18
C GLU A 35 12.72 40.65 -27.37
N GLY A 36 12.73 41.28 -26.18
CA GLY A 36 11.52 41.55 -25.38
C GLY A 36 11.75 41.54 -23.85
N PRO A 37 10.77 41.95 -23.02
CA PRO A 37 10.84 41.86 -21.56
C PRO A 37 10.60 40.45 -21.00
N ASP A 38 10.09 39.52 -21.81
CA ASP A 38 9.74 38.14 -21.44
C ASP A 38 10.74 37.12 -22.05
N GLN A 39 12.05 37.40 -21.91
CA GLN A 39 13.13 36.59 -22.52
C GLN A 39 13.24 35.21 -21.87
N GLU A 40 12.67 34.17 -22.48
CA GLU A 40 12.71 32.84 -21.86
C GLU A 40 13.32 31.73 -22.73
N VAL A 41 12.89 31.48 -23.99
CA VAL A 41 13.38 30.31 -24.76
C VAL A 41 13.32 30.54 -26.29
N GLY A 42 14.27 30.00 -27.06
CA GLY A 42 14.26 29.87 -28.52
C GLY A 42 14.42 28.41 -29.00
N TYR A 43 14.03 28.09 -30.23
CA TYR A 43 13.98 26.71 -30.75
C TYR A 43 14.83 26.53 -32.01
N LEU A 44 15.62 25.44 -32.05
CA LEU A 44 16.44 25.08 -33.22
C LEU A 44 15.66 24.13 -34.14
N TRP A 45 15.33 22.94 -33.65
CA TRP A 45 14.47 21.98 -34.34
C TRP A 45 13.85 20.99 -33.34
N SER A 46 12.77 20.32 -33.76
CA SER A 46 12.08 19.28 -32.98
C SER A 46 11.59 18.13 -33.86
N ILE A 47 11.54 16.92 -33.29
CA ILE A 47 10.90 15.73 -33.83
C ILE A 47 10.13 15.11 -32.67
N GLN A 48 8.84 15.41 -32.56
CA GLN A 48 8.01 14.95 -31.44
C GLN A 48 6.59 14.65 -31.91
N ARG A 49 5.88 13.81 -31.14
CA ARG A 49 4.56 13.28 -31.46
C ARG A 49 3.54 14.37 -31.73
N ASP A 50 3.52 15.38 -30.87
CA ASP A 50 2.65 16.53 -31.01
C ASP A 50 3.26 17.82 -30.45
N ASN A 51 2.42 18.82 -30.22
CA ASN A 51 2.85 20.16 -29.87
C ASN A 51 2.87 20.45 -28.39
N ARG A 52 2.51 19.50 -27.52
CA ARG A 52 2.66 19.69 -26.08
C ARG A 52 4.14 19.88 -25.77
N TRP A 53 4.41 20.58 -24.67
CA TRP A 53 5.78 20.70 -24.17
C TRP A 53 6.27 19.26 -23.94
N CYS A 54 5.68 18.51 -23.01
CA CYS A 54 6.01 17.14 -22.62
C CYS A 54 5.71 16.02 -23.65
N ALA A 55 5.55 16.35 -24.95
CA ALA A 55 5.33 15.34 -25.98
C ALA A 55 6.57 14.46 -26.21
N GLU A 56 6.33 13.21 -26.60
CA GLU A 56 7.37 12.22 -26.88
C GLU A 56 8.22 12.60 -28.08
N GLY A 57 9.53 12.42 -27.97
CA GLY A 57 10.51 12.73 -29.02
C GLY A 57 11.58 13.69 -28.53
N PHE A 58 12.17 14.46 -29.45
CA PHE A 58 13.32 15.33 -29.20
C PHE A 58 13.07 16.78 -29.61
N THR A 59 13.54 17.72 -28.81
CA THR A 59 13.57 19.15 -29.12
C THR A 59 14.91 19.76 -28.72
N ILE A 60 15.57 20.45 -29.65
CA ILE A 60 16.72 21.31 -29.33
C ILE A 60 16.24 22.75 -29.19
N LEU A 61 16.52 23.35 -28.03
CA LEU A 61 16.14 24.70 -27.68
C LEU A 61 17.31 25.44 -27.01
N TRP A 62 17.18 26.76 -26.83
CA TRP A 62 18.12 27.55 -26.05
C TRP A 62 17.40 28.57 -25.17
N TRP A 63 17.98 28.88 -24.00
CA TRP A 63 17.44 29.90 -23.09
C TRP A 63 18.55 30.75 -22.46
N PRO A 64 18.25 31.97 -21.97
CA PRO A 64 19.25 32.84 -21.33
C PRO A 64 19.93 32.15 -20.14
N SER A 65 21.22 32.43 -19.91
CA SER A 65 21.92 31.93 -18.73
C SER A 65 21.58 32.74 -17.47
N ASP A 66 21.33 32.05 -16.34
CA ASP A 66 20.94 32.65 -15.04
C ASP A 66 22.00 33.59 -14.42
N ASN A 67 23.23 33.58 -14.94
CA ASN A 67 24.36 34.36 -14.42
C ASN A 67 24.43 35.79 -14.96
N GLY A 68 23.45 36.22 -15.76
CA GLY A 68 23.43 37.55 -16.38
C GLY A 68 24.49 37.75 -17.48
N SER A 69 25.04 36.66 -18.02
CA SER A 69 25.91 36.69 -19.20
C SER A 69 25.12 36.87 -20.49
N ASP A 70 25.81 37.23 -21.55
CA ASP A 70 25.33 37.30 -22.94
C ASP A 70 25.30 35.93 -23.65
N GLU A 71 25.48 34.85 -22.89
CA GLU A 71 25.52 33.46 -23.34
C GLU A 71 24.19 32.75 -23.06
N TYR A 72 23.79 31.88 -23.97
CA TYR A 72 22.60 31.04 -23.88
C TYR A 72 23.00 29.60 -23.64
N ARG A 73 22.21 28.87 -22.87
CA ARG A 73 22.35 27.41 -22.72
C ARG A 73 21.67 26.76 -23.91
N LEU A 74 22.38 25.88 -24.63
CA LEU A 74 21.80 24.98 -25.62
C LEU A 74 21.34 23.72 -24.91
N VAL A 75 20.08 23.35 -25.10
CA VAL A 75 19.39 22.32 -24.33
C VAL A 75 18.79 21.30 -25.29
N LEU A 76 19.07 20.02 -25.07
CA LEU A 76 18.23 18.94 -25.59
C LEU A 76 17.13 18.67 -24.59
N ARG A 77 15.92 18.56 -25.12
CA ARG A 77 14.75 18.11 -24.41
C ARG A 77 14.15 16.86 -25.03
N TYR A 78 13.71 15.94 -24.17
CA TYR A 78 12.88 14.80 -24.56
C TYR A 78 11.89 14.47 -23.42
N GLY A 79 10.75 13.86 -23.73
CA GLY A 79 9.67 13.54 -22.78
C GLY A 79 8.87 12.30 -23.17
N ASP A 80 7.83 11.97 -22.39
CA ASP A 80 7.05 10.72 -22.44
C ASP A 80 5.51 10.90 -22.25
N ASP A 81 4.87 11.70 -23.11
CA ASP A 81 3.39 11.82 -23.25
C ASP A 81 2.68 12.67 -22.18
N CYS A 82 3.41 13.51 -21.44
CA CYS A 82 2.83 14.45 -20.46
C CYS A 82 2.09 13.85 -19.26
N GLU A 83 2.08 12.53 -19.08
CA GLU A 83 1.43 11.91 -17.92
C GLU A 83 2.15 12.25 -16.62
N ASP A 84 3.47 12.46 -16.68
CA ASP A 84 4.27 12.89 -15.53
C ASP A 84 5.16 14.11 -15.87
N PRO A 85 4.85 15.31 -15.35
CA PRO A 85 5.62 16.52 -15.62
C PRO A 85 7.03 16.52 -14.98
N PHE A 86 7.39 15.51 -14.17
CA PHE A 86 8.71 15.38 -13.54
C PHE A 86 9.73 14.59 -14.36
N TYR A 87 9.32 13.88 -15.43
CA TYR A 87 10.23 13.12 -16.31
C TYR A 87 10.64 13.84 -17.60
N ASP A 88 10.21 15.09 -17.78
CA ASP A 88 10.71 15.96 -18.84
C ASP A 88 12.19 16.30 -18.63
N GLU A 89 13.06 15.75 -19.48
CA GLU A 89 14.50 15.93 -19.33
C GLU A 89 15.00 17.12 -20.10
N ASN A 90 15.74 18.00 -19.42
CA ASN A 90 16.39 19.15 -20.01
C ASN A 90 17.91 18.98 -19.86
N ILE A 91 18.55 18.43 -20.87
CA ILE A 91 20.00 18.23 -20.89
C ILE A 91 20.65 19.48 -21.48
N ILE A 92 21.43 20.20 -20.67
CA ILE A 92 22.31 21.24 -21.18
C ILE A 92 23.44 20.57 -21.97
N ILE A 93 23.43 20.75 -23.29
CA ILE A 93 24.38 20.12 -24.22
C ILE A 93 25.49 21.07 -24.69
N GLY A 94 25.36 22.36 -24.41
CA GLY A 94 26.38 23.35 -24.72
C GLY A 94 26.00 24.75 -24.31
N ALA A 95 26.89 25.69 -24.58
CA ALA A 95 26.66 27.11 -24.40
C ALA A 95 26.96 27.84 -25.71
N ILE A 96 26.12 28.80 -26.08
CA ILE A 96 26.14 29.46 -27.39
C ILE A 96 25.95 30.97 -27.24
N ARG A 97 26.49 31.75 -28.17
CA ARG A 97 26.37 33.21 -28.18
C ARG A 97 25.58 33.68 -29.40
N PRO A 98 24.70 34.70 -29.25
CA PRO A 98 24.04 35.29 -30.39
C PRO A 98 25.04 35.85 -31.38
N GLY A 99 24.78 35.62 -32.67
CA GLY A 99 25.63 36.14 -33.72
C GLY A 99 26.79 35.22 -34.14
N GLU A 100 27.10 34.18 -33.38
CA GLU A 100 28.20 33.24 -33.65
C GLU A 100 27.71 31.98 -34.36
N TRP A 101 28.57 31.38 -35.20
CA TRP A 101 28.29 30.11 -35.85
C TRP A 101 28.64 28.96 -34.90
N VAL A 102 27.71 28.02 -34.77
CA VAL A 102 27.81 26.83 -33.94
C VAL A 102 27.68 25.59 -34.82
N ASP A 103 28.61 24.65 -34.70
CA ASP A 103 28.52 23.31 -35.27
C ASP A 103 28.03 22.34 -34.18
N LEU A 104 26.85 21.74 -34.40
CA LEU A 104 26.22 20.72 -33.56
C LEU A 104 26.19 19.39 -34.31
N GLU A 105 26.66 18.33 -33.67
CA GLU A 105 26.37 16.95 -34.05
C GLU A 105 25.73 16.23 -32.86
N MET A 106 24.58 15.61 -33.08
CA MET A 106 23.87 14.78 -32.12
C MET A 106 23.77 13.37 -32.67
N VAL A 107 24.21 12.37 -31.92
CA VAL A 107 24.02 10.95 -32.22
C VAL A 107 23.08 10.37 -31.17
N VAL A 108 22.02 9.69 -31.63
CA VAL A 108 21.10 8.96 -30.78
C VAL A 108 21.23 7.49 -31.13
N ASP A 109 21.66 6.69 -30.17
CA ASP A 109 21.83 5.25 -30.32
C ASP A 109 20.89 4.54 -29.35
N PHE A 110 19.84 3.91 -29.88
CA PHE A 110 18.84 3.22 -29.07
C PHE A 110 19.28 1.82 -28.65
N GLU A 111 20.18 1.18 -29.40
CA GLU A 111 20.74 -0.13 -29.03
C GLU A 111 21.75 0.01 -27.90
N ALA A 112 22.64 1.00 -27.99
CA ALA A 112 23.55 1.35 -26.90
C ALA A 112 22.88 2.19 -25.79
N GLN A 113 21.66 2.67 -26.02
CA GLN A 113 20.93 3.60 -25.16
C GLN A 113 21.74 4.83 -24.76
N THR A 114 22.40 5.47 -25.73
CA THR A 114 23.20 6.67 -25.52
C THR A 114 22.81 7.83 -26.43
N LEU A 115 22.98 9.03 -25.89
CA LEU A 115 22.91 10.32 -26.56
C LEU A 115 24.32 10.91 -26.57
N GLN A 116 24.82 11.28 -27.75
CA GLN A 116 26.13 11.89 -27.91
C GLN A 116 25.97 13.26 -28.54
N PHE A 117 26.74 14.24 -28.07
CA PHE A 117 26.70 15.61 -28.56
C PHE A 117 28.11 16.09 -28.83
N LEU A 118 28.31 16.78 -29.94
CA LEU A 118 29.51 17.53 -30.25
C LEU A 118 29.07 18.96 -30.59
N VAL A 119 29.34 19.92 -29.69
CA VAL A 119 28.96 21.34 -29.85
C VAL A 119 30.24 22.18 -29.89
N ASP A 120 30.57 22.73 -31.06
CA ASP A 120 31.81 23.49 -31.29
C ASP A 120 33.07 22.78 -30.78
N GLY A 121 33.14 21.47 -31.00
CA GLY A 121 34.26 20.62 -30.56
C GLY A 121 34.13 20.09 -29.13
N ASN A 122 33.14 20.54 -28.36
CA ASN A 122 32.88 20.00 -27.01
C ASN A 122 32.05 18.72 -27.11
N TYR A 123 32.67 17.59 -26.77
CA TYR A 123 32.01 16.28 -26.79
C TYR A 123 31.39 15.89 -25.45
N MET A 124 30.16 15.41 -25.48
CA MET A 124 29.41 14.89 -24.35
C MET A 124 28.72 13.58 -24.72
N VAL A 125 28.65 12.64 -23.78
CA VAL A 125 27.83 11.42 -23.90
C VAL A 125 26.96 11.28 -22.66
N ARG A 126 25.71 10.89 -22.85
CA ARG A 126 24.72 10.62 -21.81
C ARG A 126 23.99 9.32 -22.11
N PRO A 127 23.74 8.44 -21.12
CA PRO A 127 22.73 7.40 -21.30
C PRO A 127 21.32 8.02 -21.32
N PHE A 128 20.35 7.31 -21.86
CA PHE A 128 18.94 7.63 -21.59
C PHE A 128 18.61 7.44 -20.11
N ASN A 129 17.53 8.07 -19.61
CA ASN A 129 17.20 8.03 -18.19
C ASN A 129 16.42 6.80 -17.74
N SER A 130 15.68 6.15 -18.64
CA SER A 130 15.09 4.84 -18.38
C SER A 130 14.90 4.08 -19.69
N ASP A 131 14.85 2.75 -19.59
CA ASP A 131 14.57 1.87 -20.72
C ASP A 131 13.12 2.03 -21.20
N ALA A 132 12.18 2.23 -20.26
CA ALA A 132 10.76 2.43 -20.55
C ALA A 132 10.50 3.69 -21.40
N LEU A 133 11.34 4.71 -21.25
CA LEU A 133 11.22 5.98 -21.97
C LEU A 133 11.81 5.91 -23.39
N VAL A 134 12.68 4.93 -23.68
CA VAL A 134 13.25 4.73 -25.02
C VAL A 134 12.15 4.40 -26.03
N ASP A 135 11.24 3.48 -25.69
CA ASP A 135 10.16 3.09 -26.59
C ASP A 135 9.20 4.25 -26.87
N ASN A 136 8.85 5.03 -25.84
CA ASN A 136 8.01 6.22 -26.00
C ASN A 136 8.68 7.26 -26.91
N ILE A 137 9.99 7.51 -26.74
CA ILE A 137 10.74 8.42 -27.61
C ILE A 137 10.81 7.91 -29.05
N ILE A 138 11.00 6.60 -29.23
CA ILE A 138 10.99 5.96 -30.55
C ILE A 138 9.65 6.23 -31.23
N ASP A 139 8.54 6.01 -30.53
CA ASP A 139 7.19 6.26 -31.03
C ASP A 139 6.92 7.75 -31.30
N GLY A 140 7.47 8.63 -30.47
CA GLY A 140 7.45 10.08 -30.67
C GLY A 140 8.30 10.58 -31.84
N THR A 141 9.29 9.80 -32.26
CA THR A 141 10.24 10.18 -33.33
C THR A 141 9.82 9.61 -34.68
N VAL A 142 9.49 8.33 -34.76
CA VAL A 142 9.24 7.61 -36.01
C VAL A 142 7.88 7.96 -36.60
N GLY A 143 7.86 8.43 -37.84
CA GLY A 143 6.61 8.73 -38.54
C GLY A 143 5.93 10.02 -38.08
N ASN A 144 6.61 10.83 -37.26
CA ASN A 144 6.19 12.19 -36.90
C ASN A 144 6.97 13.24 -37.70
N ASP A 145 6.37 14.41 -37.86
CA ASP A 145 7.00 15.49 -38.61
C ASP A 145 8.18 16.11 -37.85
N MET A 146 9.20 16.53 -38.59
CA MET A 146 10.32 17.32 -38.05
C MET A 146 10.08 18.79 -38.32
N TYR A 147 10.31 19.65 -37.33
CA TYR A 147 10.17 21.10 -37.43
C TYR A 147 11.50 21.80 -37.21
N LEU A 148 11.75 22.84 -37.99
CA LEU A 148 12.88 23.77 -37.82
C LEU A 148 12.33 25.10 -37.29
N GLY A 149 12.80 25.53 -36.13
CA GLY A 149 12.22 26.67 -35.41
C GLY A 149 10.96 26.32 -34.62
N TRP A 150 10.22 27.33 -34.21
CA TRP A 150 9.12 27.20 -33.24
C TRP A 150 7.83 26.64 -33.85
N TYR A 151 7.20 25.71 -33.14
CA TYR A 151 5.89 25.16 -33.49
C TYR A 151 4.76 25.86 -32.71
N ARG A 152 3.78 26.44 -33.41
CA ARG A 152 2.64 27.14 -32.80
C ARG A 152 1.67 26.17 -32.11
N GLY A 153 1.46 26.34 -30.81
CA GLY A 153 0.49 25.57 -30.00
C GLY A 153 1.06 24.81 -28.81
N THR A 154 2.32 25.06 -28.43
CA THR A 154 2.91 24.60 -27.18
C THR A 154 2.18 25.19 -25.97
N TRP A 155 1.63 24.32 -25.12
CA TRP A 155 0.69 24.68 -24.04
C TRP A 155 1.28 25.60 -22.95
N TRP A 156 2.61 25.68 -22.82
CA TRP A 156 3.24 26.21 -21.61
C TRP A 156 3.51 27.73 -21.59
N ARG A 157 3.31 28.49 -22.68
CA ARG A 157 3.27 29.97 -22.67
C ARG A 157 2.79 30.51 -24.03
N TRP A 158 1.73 31.32 -24.03
CA TRP A 158 0.99 31.62 -25.27
C TRP A 158 1.51 32.81 -26.09
N ASP A 159 2.40 33.68 -25.59
CA ASP A 159 2.54 35.02 -26.22
C ASP A 159 3.97 35.61 -26.35
N ALA A 160 5.07 34.88 -26.12
CA ALA A 160 6.40 35.50 -25.93
C ALA A 160 7.61 34.92 -26.72
N PHE A 161 7.41 34.35 -27.92
CA PHE A 161 8.54 33.79 -28.69
C PHE A 161 8.99 34.72 -29.83
N ASN A 162 10.09 35.45 -29.61
CA ASN A 162 10.76 36.31 -30.61
C ASN A 162 12.23 35.89 -30.77
N SER A 163 12.49 34.78 -31.46
CA SER A 163 13.85 34.32 -31.73
C SER A 163 14.05 33.94 -33.19
N GLY A 164 15.11 34.44 -33.82
CA GLY A 164 15.53 34.03 -35.16
C GLY A 164 16.69 33.03 -35.10
N VAL A 165 16.73 32.10 -36.04
CA VAL A 165 17.87 31.20 -36.25
C VAL A 165 18.23 31.16 -37.74
N THR A 166 19.52 31.25 -38.02
CA THR A 166 20.10 31.07 -39.34
C THR A 166 20.79 29.72 -39.39
N ILE A 167 20.46 28.89 -40.38
CA ILE A 167 21.03 27.54 -40.53
C ILE A 167 21.75 27.47 -41.87
N ASP A 168 23.05 27.19 -41.82
CA ASP A 168 23.88 26.97 -43.01
C ASP A 168 23.79 25.52 -43.48
N ARG A 169 23.72 24.58 -42.54
CA ARG A 169 23.65 23.15 -42.81
C ARG A 169 22.73 22.44 -41.82
N LEU A 170 21.89 21.54 -42.31
CA LEU A 170 21.20 20.52 -41.53
C LEU A 170 21.26 19.21 -42.30
N ALA A 171 21.80 18.16 -41.70
CA ALA A 171 21.86 16.82 -42.25
C ALA A 171 21.38 15.82 -41.21
N VAL A 172 20.55 14.87 -41.63
CA VAL A 172 20.04 13.79 -40.78
C VAL A 172 20.39 12.46 -41.44
N TYR A 173 20.96 11.55 -40.66
CA TYR A 173 21.42 10.24 -41.10
C TYR A 173 20.72 9.15 -40.29
N ASP A 174 20.35 8.04 -40.93
CA ASP A 174 19.66 6.87 -40.37
C ASP A 174 20.59 5.91 -39.60
N ARG A 175 21.78 6.37 -39.22
CA ARG A 175 22.78 5.63 -38.44
C ARG A 175 23.81 6.57 -37.81
N ALA A 176 24.43 6.12 -36.74
CA ALA A 176 25.67 6.71 -36.22
C ALA A 176 26.81 6.63 -37.27
N PRO A 177 27.77 7.58 -37.27
CA PRO A 177 28.99 7.46 -38.06
C PRO A 177 29.75 6.17 -37.74
N ALA A 178 30.42 5.58 -38.74
CA ALA A 178 31.23 4.39 -38.51
C ALA A 178 32.38 4.69 -37.53
N VAL A 179 32.61 3.77 -36.60
CA VAL A 179 33.79 3.78 -35.73
C VAL A 179 35.05 3.60 -36.58
N ASP A 180 36.05 4.45 -36.36
CA ASP A 180 37.33 4.43 -37.08
C ASP A 180 38.47 4.07 -36.13
N GLY A 181 38.89 2.79 -36.17
CA GLY A 181 39.98 2.28 -35.34
C GLY A 181 41.33 2.95 -35.61
N ASP A 182 41.57 3.46 -36.83
CA ASP A 182 42.81 4.17 -37.15
C ASP A 182 42.84 5.56 -36.50
N ARG A 183 41.69 6.25 -36.46
CA ARG A 183 41.56 7.52 -35.70
C ARG A 183 41.72 7.28 -34.21
N PHE A 184 41.02 6.28 -33.65
CA PHE A 184 41.16 5.89 -32.24
C PHE A 184 42.63 5.64 -31.86
N ARG A 185 43.33 4.82 -32.65
CA ARG A 185 44.77 4.55 -32.45
C ARG A 185 45.62 5.81 -32.57
N SER A 186 45.40 6.63 -33.60
CA SER A 186 46.20 7.83 -33.85
C SER A 186 46.03 8.87 -32.73
N GLY A 187 44.82 9.02 -32.20
CA GLY A 187 44.55 9.88 -31.05
C GLY A 187 45.31 9.43 -29.79
N LEU A 188 45.31 8.12 -29.51
CA LEU A 188 46.08 7.54 -28.39
C LEU A 188 47.58 7.80 -28.54
N GLU A 189 48.13 7.55 -29.74
CA GLU A 189 49.56 7.76 -30.03
C GLU A 189 49.95 9.25 -29.94
N ALA A 190 49.09 10.16 -30.40
CA ALA A 190 49.30 11.60 -30.35
C ALA A 190 49.33 12.13 -28.91
N LEU A 191 48.31 11.79 -28.09
CA LEU A 191 48.28 12.20 -26.68
C LEU A 191 49.42 11.57 -25.88
N ARG A 192 49.77 10.31 -26.15
CA ARG A 192 50.94 9.67 -25.54
C ARG A 192 52.22 10.44 -25.85
N ALA A 193 52.48 10.76 -27.13
CA ALA A 193 53.67 11.49 -27.54
C ALA A 193 53.73 12.91 -26.93
N HIS A 194 52.56 13.53 -26.71
CA HIS A 194 52.44 14.78 -25.97
C HIS A 194 52.86 14.63 -24.51
N ILE A 195 52.29 13.64 -23.80
CA ILE A 195 52.57 13.37 -22.38
C ILE A 195 54.04 13.04 -22.15
N GLU A 196 54.65 12.23 -23.03
CA GLU A 196 56.07 11.87 -22.98
C GLU A 196 57.01 13.05 -23.38
N GLY A 197 56.46 14.17 -23.87
CA GLY A 197 57.21 15.32 -24.36
C GLY A 197 57.92 15.09 -25.69
N ALA A 198 57.63 13.98 -26.38
CA ALA A 198 58.21 13.64 -27.68
C ALA A 198 57.67 14.52 -28.81
N GLN A 199 56.37 14.85 -28.77
CA GLN A 199 55.69 15.75 -29.70
C GLN A 199 54.68 16.63 -28.94
N PRO A 200 55.07 17.83 -28.49
CA PRO A 200 54.15 18.75 -27.84
C PRO A 200 53.02 19.17 -28.80
N LEU A 201 51.78 19.04 -28.35
CA LEU A 201 50.57 19.42 -29.09
C LEU A 201 50.01 20.74 -28.55
N SER A 202 49.37 21.54 -29.42
CA SER A 202 48.58 22.70 -29.02
C SER A 202 47.31 22.28 -28.25
N ALA A 203 46.61 23.24 -27.64
CA ALA A 203 45.34 22.94 -26.96
C ALA A 203 44.30 22.36 -27.94
N GLU A 204 44.23 22.89 -29.15
CA GLU A 204 43.33 22.44 -30.21
C GLU A 204 43.70 21.04 -30.73
N GLU A 205 45.00 20.76 -30.88
CA GLU A 205 45.49 19.44 -31.31
C GLU A 205 45.23 18.36 -30.24
N ARG A 206 45.37 18.71 -28.96
CA ARG A 206 45.03 17.82 -27.82
C ARG A 206 43.53 17.52 -27.79
N GLU A 207 42.69 18.54 -27.99
CA GLU A 207 41.24 18.36 -28.06
C GLU A 207 40.85 17.45 -29.23
N ALA A 208 41.43 17.68 -30.41
CA ALA A 208 41.20 16.83 -31.59
C ALA A 208 41.58 15.37 -31.34
N ALA A 209 42.72 15.12 -30.68
CA ALA A 209 43.17 13.77 -30.34
C ALA A 209 42.27 13.12 -29.27
N TYR A 210 41.76 13.88 -28.29
CA TYR A 210 40.73 13.42 -27.37
C TYR A 210 39.45 13.01 -28.12
N LEU A 211 38.98 13.82 -29.06
CA LEU A 211 37.78 13.53 -29.85
C LEU A 211 37.94 12.27 -30.70
N ASP A 212 39.12 12.08 -31.31
CA ASP A 212 39.44 10.85 -32.05
C ASP A 212 39.31 9.60 -31.17
N ILE A 213 39.66 9.69 -29.89
CA ILE A 213 39.48 8.60 -28.92
C ILE A 213 38.01 8.48 -28.52
N ALA A 214 37.40 9.56 -28.06
CA ALA A 214 36.09 9.55 -27.42
C ALA A 214 34.98 9.11 -28.37
N LEU A 215 35.04 9.53 -29.65
CA LEU A 215 34.08 9.20 -30.70
C LEU A 215 34.29 7.82 -31.31
N HIS A 216 35.53 7.30 -31.30
CA HIS A 216 35.87 6.06 -32.01
C HIS A 216 36.34 4.92 -31.10
N LYS A 217 36.11 5.00 -29.78
CA LYS A 217 36.54 3.96 -28.81
C LYS A 217 35.76 2.64 -28.88
N ALA A 218 34.50 2.67 -29.28
CA ALA A 218 33.59 1.53 -29.14
C ALA A 218 34.14 0.26 -29.81
N GLY A 219 34.42 -0.77 -29.00
CA GLY A 219 34.96 -2.06 -29.42
C GLY A 219 36.40 -2.03 -29.94
N GLN A 220 37.11 -0.89 -29.89
CA GLN A 220 38.43 -0.75 -30.52
C GLN A 220 39.61 -1.13 -29.63
N TYR A 221 39.40 -1.23 -28.31
CA TYR A 221 40.49 -1.49 -27.37
C TYR A 221 41.30 -2.76 -27.72
N LEU A 222 40.64 -3.92 -27.92
CA LEU A 222 41.35 -5.17 -28.19
C LEU A 222 42.12 -5.13 -29.51
N ALA A 223 41.57 -4.49 -30.54
CA ALA A 223 42.20 -4.36 -31.85
C ALA A 223 43.44 -3.45 -31.82
N HIS A 224 43.45 -2.46 -30.91
CA HIS A 224 44.51 -1.45 -30.78
C HIS A 224 45.17 -1.45 -29.40
N ARG A 225 45.21 -2.62 -28.75
CA ARG A 225 45.62 -2.77 -27.35
C ARG A 225 47.02 -2.22 -27.07
N GLU A 226 47.98 -2.44 -27.97
CA GLU A 226 49.34 -1.94 -27.80
C GLU A 226 49.38 -0.41 -27.64
N ALA A 227 48.62 0.31 -28.46
CA ALA A 227 48.52 1.77 -28.37
C ALA A 227 47.78 2.22 -27.11
N ALA A 228 46.68 1.55 -26.76
CA ALA A 228 45.88 1.86 -25.58
C ALA A 228 46.64 1.61 -24.27
N ASP A 229 47.27 0.45 -24.12
CA ASP A 229 48.08 0.09 -22.94
C ASP A 229 49.29 1.03 -22.81
N ALA A 230 49.92 1.41 -23.92
CA ALA A 230 51.03 2.36 -23.90
C ALA A 230 50.60 3.78 -23.52
N PHE A 231 49.43 4.24 -24.00
CA PHE A 231 48.86 5.52 -23.57
C PHE A 231 48.52 5.51 -22.08
N MET A 232 47.85 4.48 -21.58
CA MET A 232 47.52 4.36 -20.15
C MET A 232 48.77 4.38 -19.28
N ALA A 233 49.79 3.59 -19.63
CA ALA A 233 51.04 3.54 -18.89
C ALA A 233 51.81 4.87 -18.92
N ALA A 234 51.82 5.58 -20.06
CA ALA A 234 52.46 6.88 -20.17
C ALA A 234 51.73 7.94 -19.32
N PHE A 235 50.39 7.92 -19.33
CA PHE A 235 49.58 8.81 -18.51
C PHE A 235 49.81 8.57 -17.02
N GLU A 236 49.70 7.33 -16.53
CA GLU A 236 49.89 6.99 -15.11
C GLU A 236 51.33 7.29 -14.63
N ALA A 237 52.32 7.26 -15.53
CA ALA A 237 53.69 7.63 -15.20
C ALA A 237 53.92 9.15 -15.07
N ALA A 238 53.11 9.97 -15.74
CA ALA A 238 53.31 11.42 -15.87
C ALA A 238 52.29 12.28 -15.13
N ASN A 239 51.08 11.76 -14.91
CA ASN A 239 49.94 12.48 -14.35
C ASN A 239 49.47 11.85 -13.02
N PRO A 240 48.81 12.61 -12.14
CA PRO A 240 48.12 12.04 -10.99
C PRO A 240 46.94 11.14 -11.42
N PRO A 241 46.47 10.24 -10.54
CA PRO A 241 45.24 9.49 -10.80
C PRO A 241 44.05 10.43 -11.06
N LEU A 242 43.16 10.04 -11.97
CA LEU A 242 41.94 10.81 -12.33
C LEU A 242 41.10 11.21 -11.10
N PHE A 243 41.06 10.33 -10.10
CA PHE A 243 40.43 10.60 -8.82
C PHE A 243 41.48 10.52 -7.72
N SER A 244 41.63 11.60 -6.97
CA SER A 244 42.54 11.68 -5.81
C SER A 244 41.81 11.60 -4.47
N ASN A 245 40.50 11.87 -4.47
CA ASN A 245 39.58 11.76 -3.34
C ASN A 245 38.14 11.51 -3.86
N ARG A 246 37.17 11.45 -2.94
CA ARG A 246 35.74 11.20 -3.22
C ARG A 246 34.92 12.49 -3.37
N GLY A 247 35.57 13.62 -3.59
CA GLY A 247 34.92 14.90 -3.88
C GLY A 247 34.43 14.94 -5.33
N ALA A 248 33.26 15.53 -5.56
CA ALA A 248 32.74 15.69 -6.92
C ALA A 248 33.59 16.69 -7.72
N GLN A 249 34.01 16.27 -8.92
CA GLN A 249 34.85 17.03 -9.84
C GLN A 249 34.10 17.28 -11.16
N ASN A 250 34.39 18.41 -11.82
CA ASN A 250 33.81 18.79 -13.11
C ASN A 250 34.72 18.28 -14.25
N VAL A 251 34.34 17.16 -14.85
CA VAL A 251 35.10 16.44 -15.90
C VAL A 251 35.26 17.26 -17.18
N ASP A 252 34.31 18.13 -17.50
CA ASP A 252 34.38 19.06 -18.63
C ASP A 252 35.52 20.09 -18.48
N GLN A 253 35.96 20.35 -17.25
CA GLN A 253 37.08 21.25 -16.95
C GLN A 253 38.42 20.51 -16.92
N TRP A 254 38.43 19.19 -17.13
CA TRP A 254 39.65 18.40 -17.12
C TRP A 254 40.45 18.57 -18.42
N PRO A 255 41.79 18.47 -18.35
CA PRO A 255 42.63 18.39 -19.52
C PRO A 255 42.18 17.29 -20.51
N PRO A 256 42.38 17.45 -21.84
CA PRO A 256 41.95 16.47 -22.83
C PRO A 256 42.50 15.05 -22.60
N GLU A 257 43.69 14.93 -22.00
CA GLU A 257 44.33 13.65 -21.69
C GLU A 257 43.56 12.90 -20.60
N ASP A 258 43.12 13.61 -19.57
CA ASP A 258 42.37 13.08 -18.44
C ASP A 258 40.98 12.61 -18.91
N ARG A 259 40.32 13.42 -19.76
CA ARG A 259 39.05 13.03 -20.40
C ARG A 259 39.22 11.83 -21.34
N ALA A 260 40.32 11.78 -22.10
CA ALA A 260 40.65 10.63 -22.95
C ALA A 260 40.90 9.36 -22.12
N MET A 261 41.63 9.48 -21.00
CA MET A 261 41.86 8.38 -20.06
C MET A 261 40.54 7.87 -19.46
N LEU A 262 39.66 8.77 -18.99
CA LEU A 262 38.35 8.41 -18.47
C LEU A 262 37.53 7.65 -19.53
N ALA A 263 37.47 8.18 -20.75
CA ALA A 263 36.74 7.56 -21.85
C ALA A 263 37.29 6.18 -22.21
N LEU A 264 38.62 6.03 -22.29
CA LEU A 264 39.27 4.76 -22.58
C LEU A 264 39.06 3.73 -21.46
N GLN A 265 39.28 4.10 -20.20
CA GLN A 265 39.11 3.19 -19.06
C GLN A 265 37.65 2.73 -18.92
N GLN A 266 36.68 3.62 -19.16
CA GLN A 266 35.26 3.28 -19.15
C GLN A 266 34.91 2.30 -20.29
N GLU A 267 35.43 2.49 -21.50
CA GLU A 267 35.27 1.54 -22.61
C GLU A 267 35.85 0.17 -22.27
N VAL A 268 37.10 0.13 -21.76
CA VAL A 268 37.75 -1.12 -21.36
C VAL A 268 36.95 -1.85 -20.29
N HIS A 269 36.46 -1.13 -19.29
CA HIS A 269 35.54 -1.67 -18.31
C HIS A 269 34.32 -2.27 -19.01
N ASP A 270 33.60 -1.48 -19.82
CA ASP A 270 32.30 -1.85 -20.37
C ASP A 270 32.35 -3.03 -21.34
N THR A 271 33.30 -3.06 -22.27
CA THR A 271 33.31 -4.03 -23.37
C THR A 271 34.23 -5.23 -23.17
N VAL A 272 35.31 -5.08 -22.41
CA VAL A 272 36.39 -6.09 -22.38
C VAL A 272 36.43 -6.88 -21.07
N PHE A 273 36.02 -6.27 -19.95
CA PHE A 273 35.73 -7.00 -18.71
C PHE A 273 34.37 -7.73 -18.78
N ALA A 274 34.06 -8.34 -19.93
CA ALA A 274 32.89 -9.18 -20.18
C ALA A 274 33.28 -10.67 -20.30
N GLN A 275 32.30 -11.58 -20.30
CA GLN A 275 32.55 -13.02 -20.34
C GLN A 275 33.23 -13.43 -21.66
N GLY A 276 34.47 -13.92 -21.60
CA GLY A 276 35.19 -14.50 -22.76
C GLY A 276 36.60 -13.95 -23.01
N GLU A 277 36.87 -12.70 -22.62
CA GLU A 277 38.13 -11.98 -22.93
C GLU A 277 39.02 -11.74 -21.70
N LEU A 278 38.58 -12.15 -20.50
CA LEU A 278 39.25 -11.83 -19.23
C LEU A 278 40.72 -12.25 -19.14
N GLN A 279 41.11 -13.34 -19.82
CA GLN A 279 42.51 -13.81 -19.80
C GLN A 279 43.46 -12.80 -20.43
N ALA A 280 42.99 -12.02 -21.41
CA ALA A 280 43.78 -10.96 -22.02
C ALA A 280 44.07 -9.85 -21.00
N LEU A 281 43.19 -9.63 -20.03
CA LEU A 281 43.24 -8.48 -19.11
C LEU A 281 43.76 -8.81 -17.71
N ALA A 282 44.27 -10.02 -17.49
CA ALA A 282 44.76 -10.44 -16.18
C ALA A 282 45.85 -9.45 -15.67
N GLY A 283 45.55 -8.75 -14.58
CA GLY A 283 46.42 -7.77 -13.95
C GLY A 283 46.17 -6.31 -14.35
N LEU A 284 45.23 -6.01 -15.26
CA LEU A 284 44.87 -4.64 -15.58
C LEU A 284 44.01 -4.04 -14.47
N LYS A 285 44.59 -3.10 -13.71
CA LYS A 285 43.96 -2.36 -12.62
C LYS A 285 43.97 -0.87 -12.97
N PHE A 286 42.89 -0.15 -12.67
CA PHE A 286 42.87 1.31 -12.76
C PHE A 286 43.26 1.94 -11.42
N GLU A 287 44.03 3.04 -11.45
CA GLU A 287 44.46 3.72 -10.23
C GLU A 287 43.28 4.21 -9.36
N ALA A 288 42.17 4.59 -9.98
CA ALA A 288 40.97 5.02 -9.28
C ALA A 288 40.38 3.95 -8.34
N ALA A 289 40.69 2.67 -8.56
CA ALA A 289 40.34 1.57 -7.66
C ALA A 289 40.83 1.80 -6.22
N ASP A 290 41.96 2.50 -6.04
CA ASP A 290 42.52 2.79 -4.72
C ASP A 290 41.71 3.84 -3.95
N VAL A 291 41.00 4.73 -4.65
CA VAL A 291 40.13 5.75 -4.06
C VAL A 291 38.72 5.19 -3.85
N PHE A 292 38.18 4.55 -4.88
CA PHE A 292 36.86 3.91 -4.82
C PHE A 292 36.78 2.70 -5.77
N PRO A 293 36.30 1.52 -5.31
CA PRO A 293 35.78 1.23 -3.96
C PRO A 293 36.83 1.28 -2.85
N GLY A 294 38.12 1.27 -3.18
CA GLY A 294 39.22 1.46 -2.24
C GLY A 294 40.27 0.34 -2.31
N ARG A 295 41.42 0.61 -1.71
CA ARG A 295 42.59 -0.27 -1.78
C ARG A 295 42.38 -1.63 -1.10
N VAL A 296 42.76 -2.70 -1.79
CA VAL A 296 43.00 -4.02 -1.19
C VAL A 296 44.42 -4.07 -0.64
N ALA A 297 44.59 -4.50 0.60
CA ALA A 297 45.89 -4.55 1.25
C ALA A 297 46.84 -5.51 0.52
N ASN A 298 48.09 -5.10 0.29
CA ASN A 298 49.07 -5.89 -0.46
C ASN A 298 49.30 -7.28 0.17
N GLN A 299 49.27 -7.36 1.50
CA GLN A 299 49.46 -8.57 2.28
C GLN A 299 48.22 -9.49 2.34
N ALA A 300 47.07 -9.06 1.80
CA ALA A 300 45.85 -9.84 1.86
C ALA A 300 46.01 -11.20 1.13
N PRO A 301 45.74 -12.34 1.78
CA PRO A 301 45.92 -13.65 1.17
C PRO A 301 44.86 -13.90 0.10
N ARG A 302 45.28 -14.44 -1.05
CA ARG A 302 44.38 -14.92 -2.12
C ARG A 302 44.01 -16.37 -1.81
N LEU A 303 42.93 -16.55 -1.05
CA LEU A 303 42.44 -17.84 -0.60
C LEU A 303 41.98 -18.68 -1.79
N ARG A 304 42.20 -20.00 -1.72
CA ARG A 304 41.89 -20.94 -2.80
C ARG A 304 40.83 -21.93 -2.37
N ASP A 305 40.01 -22.35 -3.33
CA ASP A 305 39.02 -23.43 -3.14
C ASP A 305 38.12 -23.25 -1.91
N GLN A 306 37.73 -22.02 -1.59
CA GLN A 306 36.85 -21.72 -0.46
C GLN A 306 35.41 -22.05 -0.84
N ILE A 307 34.73 -22.81 0.01
CA ILE A 307 33.31 -23.16 -0.19
C ILE A 307 32.47 -22.22 0.65
N VAL A 308 31.52 -21.54 0.02
CA VAL A 308 30.51 -20.70 0.68
C VAL A 308 29.13 -21.26 0.39
N GLU A 309 28.23 -21.16 1.37
CA GLU A 309 26.81 -21.46 1.17
C GLU A 309 26.05 -20.18 0.86
N ILE A 310 25.20 -20.23 -0.17
CA ILE A 310 24.37 -19.12 -0.63
C ILE A 310 22.91 -19.55 -0.62
N ASP A 311 22.05 -18.72 -0.05
CA ASP A 311 20.61 -18.90 -0.15
C ASP A 311 20.13 -18.48 -1.54
N ALA A 312 19.93 -19.48 -2.40
CA ALA A 312 19.42 -19.33 -3.74
C ALA A 312 17.89 -19.50 -3.81
N SER A 313 17.18 -19.16 -2.72
CA SER A 313 15.73 -18.95 -2.75
C SER A 313 15.39 -17.46 -2.73
N PHE A 314 14.47 -17.06 -3.60
CA PHE A 314 13.86 -15.73 -3.65
C PHE A 314 12.44 -15.85 -4.20
N GLU A 315 11.46 -15.69 -3.31
CA GLU A 315 10.05 -15.59 -3.70
C GLU A 315 9.74 -14.16 -4.12
N ALA A 316 9.31 -13.99 -5.38
CA ALA A 316 8.89 -12.68 -5.88
C ALA A 316 7.70 -12.16 -5.07
N ASP A 317 7.61 -10.84 -4.92
CA ASP A 317 6.48 -10.20 -4.26
C ASP A 317 5.74 -9.31 -5.27
N PRO A 318 4.46 -9.57 -5.56
CA PRO A 318 3.70 -8.76 -6.52
C PRO A 318 3.48 -7.32 -6.06
N ALA A 319 3.65 -7.04 -4.75
CA ALA A 319 3.56 -5.70 -4.18
C ALA A 319 4.94 -5.06 -3.94
N VAL A 320 5.94 -5.45 -4.73
CA VAL A 320 7.26 -4.80 -4.79
C VAL A 320 7.69 -4.75 -6.24
N PHE A 321 7.94 -3.54 -6.75
CA PHE A 321 8.53 -3.36 -8.07
C PHE A 321 9.93 -2.80 -7.95
N TYR A 322 10.87 -3.46 -8.60
CA TYR A 322 12.18 -2.88 -8.91
C TYR A 322 12.35 -2.88 -10.43
N PRO A 323 13.04 -1.89 -11.00
CA PRO A 323 13.48 -1.95 -12.38
C PRO A 323 14.22 -3.27 -12.69
N ALA A 324 14.13 -3.75 -13.94
CA ALA A 324 14.64 -5.07 -14.34
C ALA A 324 16.12 -5.32 -13.99
N ASP A 325 16.97 -4.29 -14.07
CA ASP A 325 18.39 -4.37 -13.69
C ASP A 325 18.60 -4.58 -12.18
N LYS A 326 17.61 -4.20 -11.38
CA LYS A 326 17.52 -4.35 -9.92
C LYS A 326 16.61 -5.51 -9.48
N GLU A 327 15.95 -6.21 -10.42
CA GLU A 327 15.21 -7.44 -10.14
C GLU A 327 16.17 -8.57 -9.76
N GLY A 328 15.93 -9.22 -8.62
CA GLY A 328 16.76 -10.28 -8.06
C GLY A 328 17.35 -9.95 -6.68
N ALA A 329 17.48 -10.96 -5.82
CA ALA A 329 18.05 -10.82 -4.49
C ALA A 329 19.59 -10.90 -4.55
N MET A 330 20.27 -9.95 -3.92
CA MET A 330 21.73 -9.93 -3.83
C MET A 330 22.18 -10.69 -2.58
N ARG A 331 23.07 -11.68 -2.73
CA ARG A 331 23.57 -12.51 -1.62
C ARG A 331 25.08 -12.32 -1.44
N PRO A 332 25.55 -11.79 -0.31
CA PRO A 332 26.98 -11.64 -0.03
C PRO A 332 27.69 -12.99 0.02
N THR A 333 28.93 -13.05 -0.48
CA THR A 333 29.75 -14.27 -0.36
C THR A 333 30.76 -14.21 0.80
N GLY A 334 31.00 -13.03 1.36
CA GLY A 334 32.12 -12.79 2.29
C GLY A 334 33.50 -12.80 1.61
N PHE A 335 33.55 -12.58 0.29
CA PHE A 335 34.79 -12.51 -0.48
C PHE A 335 34.85 -11.24 -1.33
N TYR A 336 36.07 -10.83 -1.66
CA TYR A 336 36.39 -9.66 -2.46
C TYR A 336 37.27 -10.07 -3.64
N VAL A 337 36.96 -9.55 -4.83
CA VAL A 337 37.78 -9.70 -6.03
C VAL A 337 38.81 -8.56 -6.04
N PRO A 338 40.12 -8.85 -5.95
CA PRO A 338 41.13 -7.80 -6.03
C PRO A 338 41.09 -7.09 -7.39
N PRO A 339 41.35 -5.78 -7.44
CA PRO A 339 41.35 -5.01 -8.68
C PRO A 339 42.25 -5.64 -9.76
N GLY A 340 41.69 -5.91 -10.94
CA GLY A 340 42.39 -6.50 -12.09
C GLY A 340 42.74 -7.99 -11.99
N GLU A 341 42.49 -8.65 -10.85
CA GLU A 341 42.73 -10.08 -10.68
C GLU A 341 41.51 -10.92 -11.11
N ILE A 342 41.76 -12.12 -11.66
CA ILE A 342 40.69 -13.05 -12.02
C ILE A 342 40.41 -14.00 -10.85
N VAL A 343 39.21 -13.94 -10.31
CA VAL A 343 38.67 -14.94 -9.37
C VAL A 343 37.88 -15.98 -10.16
N ARG A 344 37.89 -17.24 -9.70
CA ARG A 344 37.06 -18.30 -10.31
C ARG A 344 35.93 -18.69 -9.40
N VAL A 345 34.71 -18.67 -9.93
CA VAL A 345 33.48 -19.12 -9.27
C VAL A 345 33.07 -20.45 -9.90
N ARG A 346 32.89 -21.50 -9.09
CA ARG A 346 32.45 -22.81 -9.56
C ARG A 346 31.10 -23.17 -8.99
N ILE A 347 30.25 -23.69 -9.85
CA ILE A 347 28.87 -24.06 -9.54
C ILE A 347 28.53 -25.45 -10.08
N ASP A 348 27.76 -26.21 -9.32
CA ASP A 348 27.30 -27.54 -9.69
C ASP A 348 26.44 -27.50 -10.97
N PRO A 349 26.56 -28.50 -11.88
CA PRO A 349 25.69 -28.61 -13.05
C PRO A 349 24.19 -28.47 -12.77
N ALA A 350 23.71 -28.91 -11.61
CA ALA A 350 22.30 -28.87 -11.25
C ALA A 350 21.72 -27.45 -11.21
N TRP A 351 22.54 -26.42 -10.96
CA TRP A 351 22.07 -25.04 -10.72
C TRP A 351 22.35 -24.08 -11.87
N ARG A 352 23.06 -24.51 -12.92
CA ARG A 352 23.52 -23.63 -14.03
C ARG A 352 22.39 -23.03 -14.86
N GLN A 353 21.21 -23.63 -14.82
CA GLN A 353 20.02 -23.15 -15.55
C GLN A 353 19.16 -22.19 -14.72
N ALA A 354 19.52 -21.94 -13.45
CA ALA A 354 18.74 -21.10 -12.55
C ALA A 354 18.97 -19.59 -12.74
N GLY A 355 19.73 -19.18 -13.76
CA GLY A 355 19.94 -17.76 -14.07
C GLY A 355 20.78 -16.97 -13.06
N LEU A 356 21.49 -17.66 -12.14
CA LEU A 356 22.34 -17.02 -11.13
C LEU A 356 23.47 -16.22 -11.78
N LYS A 357 23.80 -15.05 -11.21
CA LYS A 357 24.91 -14.21 -11.66
C LYS A 357 25.89 -13.92 -10.53
N ALA A 358 27.18 -13.89 -10.84
CA ALA A 358 28.20 -13.36 -9.94
C ALA A 358 28.38 -11.86 -10.19
N VAL A 359 28.27 -11.05 -9.15
CA VAL A 359 28.42 -9.59 -9.21
C VAL A 359 29.66 -9.17 -8.45
N VAL A 360 30.54 -8.40 -9.09
CA VAL A 360 31.79 -7.89 -8.54
C VAL A 360 31.69 -6.38 -8.38
N GLY A 361 31.54 -5.93 -7.13
CA GLY A 361 31.22 -4.56 -6.76
C GLY A 361 29.72 -4.40 -6.47
N GLY A 362 29.38 -3.95 -5.25
CA GLY A 362 27.99 -3.67 -4.85
C GLY A 362 27.45 -2.33 -5.36
N HIS A 363 28.36 -1.40 -5.71
CA HIS A 363 28.05 -0.04 -6.20
C HIS A 363 27.58 -0.07 -7.66
N GLY A 364 26.37 -0.57 -7.86
CA GLY A 364 25.76 -0.77 -9.18
C GLY A 364 25.19 0.49 -9.83
N ASN A 365 24.98 1.57 -9.06
CA ASN A 365 24.41 2.82 -9.60
C ASN A 365 25.38 3.51 -10.58
N ASP A 366 24.86 3.86 -11.76
CA ASP A 366 25.62 4.57 -12.80
C ASP A 366 25.59 6.09 -12.59
N LEU A 367 26.76 6.71 -12.41
CA LEU A 367 26.90 8.16 -12.27
C LEU A 367 27.04 8.92 -13.59
N SER A 368 26.92 8.29 -14.76
CA SER A 368 26.97 8.98 -16.06
C SER A 368 25.92 10.09 -16.19
N ARG A 369 24.78 9.95 -15.51
CA ARG A 369 23.75 11.01 -15.42
C ARG A 369 24.22 12.26 -14.68
N LYS A 370 25.18 12.09 -13.76
CA LYS A 370 25.78 13.17 -12.98
C LYS A 370 26.92 13.89 -13.69
N LEU A 371 27.36 13.41 -14.85
CA LEU A 371 28.33 14.16 -15.65
C LEU A 371 27.82 15.61 -15.89
N PRO A 372 28.72 16.58 -16.13
CA PRO A 372 30.16 16.43 -15.98
C PRO A 372 30.61 16.35 -14.51
N ARG A 373 29.72 16.43 -13.51
CA ARG A 373 30.06 16.50 -12.09
C ARG A 373 29.95 15.16 -11.34
N ILE A 374 31.04 14.40 -11.29
CA ILE A 374 31.11 13.06 -10.66
C ILE A 374 32.20 12.95 -9.57
N SER A 375 31.97 12.12 -8.54
CA SER A 375 32.93 11.88 -7.44
C SER A 375 33.70 10.55 -7.50
N ARG A 376 33.31 9.65 -8.41
CA ARG A 376 33.99 8.40 -8.75
C ARG A 376 33.76 8.06 -10.21
N PHE A 377 34.41 7.01 -10.70
CA PHE A 377 34.11 6.46 -12.03
C PHE A 377 32.61 6.18 -12.21
N PRO A 378 32.02 6.48 -13.39
CA PRO A 378 30.58 6.33 -13.62
C PRO A 378 30.04 4.94 -13.29
N ARG A 379 30.67 3.90 -13.83
CA ARG A 379 30.35 2.49 -13.55
C ARG A 379 31.57 1.79 -12.95
N VAL A 380 31.36 1.10 -11.83
CA VAL A 380 32.43 0.41 -11.07
C VAL A 380 32.11 -1.04 -10.72
N SER A 381 31.02 -1.59 -11.25
CA SER A 381 30.53 -2.94 -10.92
C SER A 381 30.36 -3.79 -12.18
N LYS A 382 30.55 -5.12 -12.04
CA LYS A 382 30.43 -6.10 -13.14
C LYS A 382 29.61 -7.31 -12.76
N SER A 383 28.86 -7.85 -13.73
CA SER A 383 28.05 -9.06 -13.56
C SER A 383 28.43 -10.13 -14.58
N TYR A 384 28.42 -11.40 -14.17
CA TYR A 384 28.78 -12.57 -14.97
C TYR A 384 27.78 -13.71 -14.77
N ASP A 385 27.27 -14.32 -15.84
CA ASP A 385 26.33 -15.43 -15.74
C ASP A 385 27.03 -16.71 -15.25
N LEU A 386 26.44 -17.38 -14.25
CA LEU A 386 26.94 -18.65 -13.69
C LEU A 386 26.39 -19.87 -14.45
N ASN A 387 26.54 -19.85 -15.77
CA ASN A 387 26.03 -20.86 -16.69
C ASN A 387 27.04 -21.97 -17.06
N GLN A 388 28.28 -21.88 -16.56
CA GLN A 388 29.36 -22.83 -16.81
C GLN A 388 29.90 -23.42 -15.50
N ALA A 389 30.59 -24.57 -15.58
CA ALA A 389 31.18 -25.24 -14.40
C ALA A 389 32.18 -24.36 -13.64
N THR A 390 32.86 -23.46 -14.35
CA THR A 390 33.81 -22.51 -13.78
C THR A 390 33.74 -21.24 -14.59
N VAL A 391 33.39 -20.14 -13.92
CA VAL A 391 33.30 -18.81 -14.51
C VAL A 391 34.41 -17.96 -13.91
N GLY A 392 35.20 -17.32 -14.78
CA GLY A 392 36.15 -16.30 -14.37
C GLY A 392 35.42 -14.98 -14.17
N VAL A 393 35.67 -14.30 -13.06
CA VAL A 393 35.13 -12.98 -12.75
C VAL A 393 36.29 -12.03 -12.42
N ALA A 394 36.23 -10.80 -12.91
CA ALA A 394 37.24 -9.78 -12.67
C ALA A 394 36.60 -8.39 -12.72
N ASN A 395 37.25 -7.39 -12.15
CA ASN A 395 36.83 -5.99 -12.28
C ASN A 395 38.10 -5.12 -12.11
N PRO A 396 38.39 -4.14 -12.99
CA PRO A 396 39.58 -3.30 -12.86
C PRO A 396 39.57 -2.44 -11.59
N PHE A 397 38.39 -2.23 -10.99
CA PHE A 397 38.19 -1.59 -9.69
C PHE A 397 38.18 -2.56 -8.51
N GLY A 398 38.05 -3.87 -8.78
CA GLY A 398 37.76 -4.87 -7.77
C GLY A 398 36.36 -4.69 -7.17
N GLY A 399 36.08 -5.37 -6.06
CA GLY A 399 34.81 -5.22 -5.34
C GLY A 399 34.44 -6.45 -4.54
N ALA A 400 33.50 -6.28 -3.61
CA ALA A 400 32.86 -7.40 -2.93
C ALA A 400 32.17 -8.30 -3.97
N LEU A 401 32.24 -9.61 -3.76
CA LEU A 401 31.65 -10.63 -4.61
C LEU A 401 30.29 -11.03 -4.04
N TYR A 402 29.25 -10.90 -4.86
CA TYR A 402 27.89 -11.30 -4.55
C TYR A 402 27.37 -12.32 -5.55
N ILE A 403 26.30 -13.02 -5.17
CA ILE A 403 25.51 -13.84 -6.06
C ILE A 403 24.12 -13.21 -6.19
N LYS A 404 23.75 -12.82 -7.40
CA LYS A 404 22.41 -12.31 -7.72
C LYS A 404 21.49 -13.49 -8.07
N VAL A 405 20.42 -13.64 -7.31
CA VAL A 405 19.41 -14.71 -7.42
C VAL A 405 18.16 -14.14 -8.10
N PRO A 406 17.72 -14.68 -9.25
CA PRO A 406 16.56 -14.12 -9.95
C PRO A 406 15.24 -14.40 -9.21
N PRO A 407 14.19 -13.58 -9.42
CA PRO A 407 12.87 -13.80 -8.84
C PRO A 407 12.31 -15.18 -9.16
N GLY A 408 11.64 -15.81 -8.18
CA GLY A 408 11.02 -17.13 -8.33
C GLY A 408 11.99 -18.31 -8.24
N THR A 409 13.27 -18.06 -7.98
CA THR A 409 14.25 -19.15 -7.75
C THR A 409 13.95 -19.81 -6.41
N ASP A 410 13.94 -21.14 -6.37
CA ASP A 410 13.79 -21.89 -5.12
C ASP A 410 14.72 -23.11 -5.05
N LEU A 411 16.01 -22.84 -4.81
CA LEU A 411 17.03 -23.89 -4.68
C LEU A 411 17.51 -24.10 -3.23
N GLY A 412 17.08 -23.24 -2.31
CA GLY A 412 17.59 -23.19 -0.94
C GLY A 412 19.09 -22.90 -0.88
N TRP A 413 19.73 -23.42 0.17
CA TRP A 413 21.16 -23.23 0.39
C TRP A 413 21.99 -24.11 -0.55
N ILE A 414 22.74 -23.48 -1.46
CA ILE A 414 23.64 -24.16 -2.40
C ILE A 414 25.11 -23.82 -2.10
N PRO A 415 26.04 -24.80 -2.26
CA PRO A 415 27.46 -24.53 -2.14
C PRO A 415 28.03 -23.93 -3.43
N ILE A 416 28.85 -22.90 -3.30
CA ILE A 416 29.63 -22.28 -4.38
C ILE A 416 31.11 -22.28 -3.99
N THR A 417 31.99 -22.66 -4.91
CA THR A 417 33.43 -22.63 -4.66
C THR A 417 34.06 -21.39 -5.27
N ILE A 418 34.81 -20.64 -4.46
CA ILE A 418 35.52 -19.41 -4.83
C ILE A 418 37.03 -19.66 -4.75
N ASP A 419 37.75 -19.37 -5.84
CA ASP A 419 39.20 -19.57 -5.95
C ASP A 419 39.93 -18.28 -6.30
N ARG A 420 40.97 -17.97 -5.52
CA ARG A 420 41.87 -16.80 -5.58
C ARG A 420 41.25 -15.47 -5.16
N ALA A 421 40.26 -15.47 -4.27
CA ALA A 421 39.67 -14.25 -3.72
C ALA A 421 40.27 -13.87 -2.36
N VAL A 422 40.05 -12.63 -1.93
CA VAL A 422 40.41 -12.14 -0.60
C VAL A 422 39.19 -12.26 0.32
N LYS A 423 39.36 -12.70 1.57
CA LYS A 423 38.27 -12.72 2.56
C LYS A 423 37.82 -11.29 2.86
N ALA A 424 36.52 -11.04 2.82
CA ALA A 424 35.89 -9.77 3.20
C ALA A 424 35.12 -9.94 4.51
N PRO A 425 35.09 -8.94 5.41
CA PRO A 425 34.24 -8.98 6.59
C PRO A 425 32.77 -9.08 6.19
N TYR A 426 32.11 -10.14 6.66
CA TYR A 426 30.69 -10.38 6.41
C TYR A 426 30.04 -10.96 7.67
N PHE A 427 29.14 -10.17 8.26
CA PHE A 427 28.38 -10.59 9.43
C PHE A 427 26.99 -11.06 9.03
N ARG A 428 26.78 -12.37 9.07
CA ARG A 428 25.50 -13.01 8.81
C ARG A 428 24.77 -13.25 10.12
N TYR A 429 23.52 -12.82 10.21
CA TYR A 429 22.57 -13.06 11.29
C TYR A 429 21.34 -13.79 10.73
N LEU A 430 21.57 -14.98 10.14
CA LEU A 430 20.50 -15.83 9.61
C LEU A 430 20.31 -17.08 10.47
N PRO A 431 19.07 -17.58 10.66
CA PRO A 431 18.81 -18.77 11.46
C PRO A 431 19.70 -19.96 11.09
N GLY A 432 20.42 -20.48 12.09
CA GLY A 432 21.34 -21.61 11.93
C GLY A 432 22.66 -21.31 11.21
N ARG A 433 22.91 -20.07 10.78
CA ARG A 433 24.12 -19.66 10.01
C ARG A 433 24.78 -18.37 10.51
N VAL A 434 24.60 -18.04 11.78
CA VAL A 434 25.16 -16.82 12.38
C VAL A 434 26.70 -16.83 12.30
N THR A 435 27.31 -15.74 11.80
CA THR A 435 28.76 -15.57 11.75
C THR A 435 29.33 -15.59 13.17
N ASN A 436 30.43 -16.30 13.37
CA ASN A 436 31.10 -16.34 14.66
C ASN A 436 31.73 -14.96 14.98
N LEU A 437 31.50 -14.42 16.17
CA LEU A 437 32.03 -13.10 16.56
C LEU A 437 33.57 -13.02 16.52
N ALA A 438 34.29 -14.13 16.77
CA ALA A 438 35.74 -14.14 16.68
C ALA A 438 36.23 -14.17 15.21
N GLU A 439 35.48 -14.83 14.31
CA GLU A 439 35.73 -14.74 12.86
C GLU A 439 35.50 -13.32 12.37
N TRP A 440 34.35 -12.73 12.71
CA TRP A 440 34.04 -11.33 12.42
C TRP A 440 35.16 -10.39 12.87
N ARG A 441 35.61 -10.53 14.13
CA ARG A 441 36.65 -9.65 14.66
C ARG A 441 37.98 -9.85 13.96
N ALA A 442 38.35 -11.09 13.64
CA ALA A 442 39.57 -11.38 12.89
C ALA A 442 39.53 -10.76 11.47
N ASP A 443 38.38 -10.81 10.79
CA ASP A 443 38.20 -10.23 9.47
C ASP A 443 38.29 -8.70 9.51
N ILE A 444 37.65 -8.06 10.49
CA ILE A 444 37.72 -6.60 10.71
C ILE A 444 39.15 -6.16 11.03
N ASP A 445 39.81 -6.81 12.00
CA ASP A 445 41.17 -6.49 12.43
C ASP A 445 42.21 -6.70 11.31
N SER A 446 41.90 -7.54 10.31
CA SER A 446 42.78 -7.79 9.17
C SER A 446 42.99 -6.56 8.28
N ARG A 447 41.98 -5.69 8.18
CA ARG A 447 41.93 -4.51 7.30
C ARG A 447 42.35 -4.82 5.86
N HIS A 448 42.03 -6.02 5.37
CA HIS A 448 42.42 -6.46 4.03
C HIS A 448 41.66 -5.75 2.92
N VAL A 449 40.39 -5.40 3.15
CA VAL A 449 39.50 -4.78 2.17
C VAL A 449 38.69 -3.64 2.82
N PRO A 450 38.19 -2.67 2.05
CA PRO A 450 37.60 -1.45 2.61
C PRO A 450 36.13 -1.55 3.01
N TRP A 451 35.41 -2.60 2.62
CA TRP A 451 33.96 -2.75 2.83
C TRP A 451 33.62 -3.99 3.65
N ALA A 452 32.52 -3.91 4.38
CA ALA A 452 31.92 -5.00 5.12
C ALA A 452 30.42 -5.10 4.82
N ASP A 453 29.93 -6.33 4.78
CA ASP A 453 28.51 -6.63 4.62
C ASP A 453 27.90 -7.13 5.93
N PHE A 454 26.67 -6.73 6.19
CA PHE A 454 25.84 -7.20 7.31
C PHE A 454 24.53 -7.70 6.71
N GLU A 455 24.08 -8.89 7.09
CA GLU A 455 22.84 -9.47 6.57
C GLU A 455 22.06 -10.15 7.70
N SER A 456 20.76 -9.94 7.70
CA SER A 456 19.76 -10.60 8.53
C SER A 456 18.60 -11.07 7.66
N GLU A 457 17.50 -11.57 8.25
CA GLU A 457 16.37 -12.07 7.45
C GLU A 457 15.65 -10.97 6.68
N HIS A 458 15.67 -9.73 7.19
CA HIS A 458 14.96 -8.62 6.58
C HIS A 458 15.87 -7.50 6.07
N MET A 459 17.11 -7.40 6.55
CA MET A 459 18.01 -6.29 6.23
C MET A 459 19.39 -6.71 5.76
N MET A 460 19.92 -5.93 4.81
CA MET A 460 21.31 -5.97 4.37
C MET A 460 21.91 -4.56 4.36
N PHE A 461 23.17 -4.46 4.77
CA PHE A 461 23.94 -3.22 4.75
C PHE A 461 25.33 -3.46 4.17
N THR A 462 25.77 -2.57 3.27
CA THR A 462 27.17 -2.53 2.80
C THR A 462 27.81 -1.21 3.24
N TRP A 463 28.67 -1.28 4.24
CA TRP A 463 29.31 -0.10 4.86
C TRP A 463 30.84 -0.26 4.89
N PRO A 464 31.60 0.83 5.09
CA PRO A 464 33.04 0.77 5.27
C PRO A 464 33.43 -0.17 6.41
N ALA A 465 34.38 -1.07 6.20
CA ALA A 465 34.78 -2.09 7.18
C ALA A 465 35.23 -1.49 8.52
N SER A 466 35.70 -0.24 8.52
CA SER A 466 36.04 0.50 9.74
C SER A 466 34.90 0.65 10.74
N ILE A 467 33.62 0.55 10.32
CA ILE A 467 32.51 0.65 11.27
C ILE A 467 32.49 -0.52 12.27
N GLY A 468 33.01 -1.68 11.88
CA GLY A 468 33.11 -2.85 12.76
C GLY A 468 34.09 -2.65 13.92
N GLU A 469 34.94 -1.61 13.88
CA GLU A 469 35.81 -1.26 15.00
C GLU A 469 35.04 -0.62 16.18
N TYR A 470 33.82 -0.11 15.93
CA TYR A 470 32.99 0.59 16.93
C TYR A 470 31.82 -0.25 17.47
N SER A 471 31.64 -1.47 16.97
CA SER A 471 30.60 -2.38 17.45
C SER A 471 31.20 -3.75 17.75
N ASP A 472 31.14 -4.13 19.04
CA ASP A 472 31.59 -5.44 19.49
C ASP A 472 30.51 -6.52 19.32
N ASN A 473 29.26 -6.14 19.02
CA ASN A 473 28.12 -7.05 18.91
C ASN A 473 27.18 -6.71 17.74
N PRO A 474 27.59 -6.95 16.48
CA PRO A 474 26.71 -6.73 15.32
C PRO A 474 25.46 -7.62 15.33
N ALA A 475 25.45 -8.74 16.07
CA ALA A 475 24.29 -9.62 16.17
C ALA A 475 23.07 -8.93 16.80
N GLU A 476 23.29 -8.14 17.84
CA GLU A 476 22.23 -7.40 18.51
C GLU A 476 21.62 -6.33 17.61
N ALA A 477 22.46 -5.60 16.87
CA ALA A 477 21.99 -4.62 15.89
C ALA A 477 21.14 -5.27 14.79
N MET A 478 21.63 -6.37 14.21
CA MET A 478 20.89 -7.07 13.15
C MET A 478 19.57 -7.67 13.66
N ALA A 479 19.54 -8.15 14.91
CA ALA A 479 18.30 -8.61 15.55
C ALA A 479 17.27 -7.48 15.75
N LEU A 480 17.71 -6.27 16.10
CA LEU A 480 16.84 -5.10 16.22
C LEU A 480 16.31 -4.66 14.86
N TRP A 481 17.13 -4.73 13.79
CA TRP A 481 16.65 -4.48 12.44
C TRP A 481 15.58 -5.48 12.00
N ASP A 482 15.77 -6.77 12.30
CA ASP A 482 14.73 -7.77 12.02
C ASP A 482 13.43 -7.48 12.80
N GLN A 483 13.52 -7.19 14.11
CA GLN A 483 12.35 -6.83 14.93
C GLN A 483 11.63 -5.58 14.42
N LEU A 484 12.39 -4.56 13.98
CA LEU A 484 11.83 -3.36 13.36
C LEU A 484 11.01 -3.74 12.11
N TRP A 485 11.58 -4.57 11.24
CA TRP A 485 10.92 -4.99 10.01
C TRP A 485 9.76 -5.98 10.22
N GLU A 486 9.77 -6.77 11.29
CA GLU A 486 8.62 -7.56 11.73
C GLU A 486 7.43 -6.63 12.05
N GLY A 487 7.67 -5.50 12.73
CA GLY A 487 6.66 -4.47 12.96
C GLY A 487 6.09 -3.88 11.67
N VAL A 488 6.96 -3.60 10.69
CA VAL A 488 6.56 -3.12 9.36
C VAL A 488 5.76 -4.20 8.61
N ALA A 489 6.16 -5.47 8.69
CA ALA A 489 5.44 -6.58 8.07
C ALA A 489 4.01 -6.71 8.61
N VAL A 490 3.83 -6.60 9.93
CA VAL A 490 2.51 -6.57 10.59
C VAL A 490 1.68 -5.39 10.09
N MET A 491 2.25 -4.18 10.09
CA MET A 491 1.57 -2.97 9.60
C MET A 491 1.09 -3.12 8.15
N LEU A 492 1.86 -3.81 7.31
CA LEU A 492 1.53 -4.04 5.91
C LEU A 492 0.61 -5.23 5.67
N GLY A 493 0.37 -6.08 6.67
CA GLY A 493 -0.37 -7.33 6.51
C GLY A 493 0.39 -8.35 5.65
N ARG A 494 1.72 -8.27 5.58
CA ARG A 494 2.54 -9.06 4.65
C ARG A 494 3.49 -9.99 5.38
N ASP A 495 3.85 -11.09 4.73
CA ASP A 495 4.90 -11.98 5.18
C ASP A 495 6.17 -11.73 4.35
N PHE A 496 7.23 -11.31 5.03
CA PHE A 496 8.54 -11.08 4.41
C PHE A 496 9.43 -12.32 4.40
N SER A 497 8.94 -13.47 4.88
CA SER A 497 9.68 -14.71 4.80
C SER A 497 10.04 -15.04 3.35
N ARG A 498 11.32 -15.35 3.10
CA ARG A 498 11.85 -15.74 1.78
C ARG A 498 11.70 -14.67 0.67
N LYS A 499 11.28 -13.46 1.03
CA LYS A 499 11.28 -12.30 0.15
C LYS A 499 12.69 -11.73 0.01
N LYS A 500 12.83 -10.70 -0.81
CA LYS A 500 14.08 -9.96 -0.96
C LYS A 500 14.32 -9.16 0.33
N THR A 501 15.49 -9.33 0.94
CA THR A 501 15.94 -8.47 2.06
C THR A 501 16.06 -7.04 1.57
N GLU A 502 15.68 -6.04 2.36
CA GLU A 502 15.97 -4.65 2.01
C GLU A 502 17.48 -4.38 2.11
N TRP A 503 17.99 -3.48 1.27
CA TRP A 503 19.43 -3.23 1.19
C TRP A 503 19.73 -1.74 1.14
N ALA A 504 20.53 -1.26 2.08
CA ALA A 504 21.14 0.07 2.01
C ALA A 504 22.65 -0.03 1.81
N MET A 505 23.24 1.00 1.21
CA MET A 505 24.67 1.08 0.98
C MET A 505 25.16 2.52 0.87
N LEU A 506 26.39 2.77 1.33
CA LEU A 506 27.09 4.04 1.10
C LEU A 506 27.75 4.09 -0.28
N ASP A 507 27.63 5.24 -0.95
CA ASP A 507 28.26 5.60 -2.21
C ASP A 507 28.89 7.01 -2.08
N THR A 508 29.71 7.44 -3.03
CA THR A 508 30.38 8.76 -2.98
C THR A 508 29.52 9.91 -3.47
N GLN A 509 28.35 9.60 -4.02
CA GLN A 509 27.40 10.56 -4.58
C GLN A 509 26.06 9.87 -4.83
N LEU A 510 24.97 10.57 -4.52
CA LEU A 510 23.63 10.10 -4.86
C LEU A 510 23.45 10.07 -6.38
N PRO A 511 22.89 8.98 -6.95
CA PRO A 511 22.66 8.88 -8.40
C PRO A 511 21.58 9.84 -8.89
N PHE A 512 20.72 10.36 -8.00
CA PHE A 512 19.66 11.33 -8.28
C PHE A 512 19.87 12.65 -7.51
N GLY A 513 18.99 13.64 -7.74
CA GLY A 513 19.10 14.97 -7.14
C GLY A 513 18.99 14.97 -5.61
N GLY A 514 18.41 13.91 -5.03
CA GLY A 514 18.28 13.63 -3.60
C GLY A 514 18.42 12.14 -3.32
N TYR A 515 18.01 11.73 -2.12
CA TYR A 515 17.87 10.31 -1.76
C TYR A 515 16.79 9.66 -2.61
N SER A 516 16.85 8.33 -2.73
CA SER A 516 15.93 7.61 -3.61
C SER A 516 15.75 6.17 -3.16
N ALA A 517 14.53 5.67 -3.36
CA ALA A 517 14.20 4.26 -3.33
C ALA A 517 15.14 3.43 -4.23
N GLY A 518 15.27 2.14 -3.91
CA GLY A 518 16.03 1.22 -4.75
C GLY A 518 16.65 0.06 -4.00
N TYR A 519 17.47 -0.68 -4.75
CA TYR A 519 18.17 -1.84 -4.26
C TYR A 519 19.61 -1.87 -4.79
N PRO A 520 20.59 -1.32 -4.04
CA PRO A 520 20.44 -0.72 -2.71
C PRO A 520 19.81 0.67 -2.74
N VAL A 521 19.21 1.08 -1.61
CA VAL A 521 18.99 2.48 -1.26
C VAL A 521 20.36 3.15 -1.07
N PRO A 522 20.73 4.15 -1.91
CA PRO A 522 22.04 4.78 -1.86
C PRO A 522 22.10 5.90 -0.82
N PHE A 523 23.21 5.96 -0.08
CA PHE A 523 23.56 7.07 0.81
C PHE A 523 24.87 7.70 0.36
N ASP A 524 24.96 9.02 0.31
CA ASP A 524 26.21 9.73 -0.02
C ASP A 524 27.10 9.87 1.23
N ASP A 525 28.37 9.48 1.09
CA ASP A 525 29.39 9.55 2.13
C ASP A 525 29.67 10.99 2.63
N ARG A 526 29.28 12.02 1.87
CA ARG A 526 29.36 13.45 2.24
C ARG A 526 28.13 13.98 2.97
N SER A 527 27.00 13.30 2.87
CA SER A 527 25.73 13.70 3.51
C SER A 527 25.60 13.18 4.94
N ALA A 528 26.55 12.35 5.40
CA ALA A 528 26.76 12.12 6.83
C ALA A 528 27.04 13.48 7.51
N PRO A 529 26.34 13.87 8.60
CA PRO A 529 26.30 15.27 9.02
C PRO A 529 27.68 15.89 9.33
N ASN A 530 28.14 16.72 8.38
CA ASN A 530 29.15 17.77 8.46
C ASN A 530 30.63 17.39 8.75
N GLY A 531 31.39 17.16 7.68
CA GLY A 531 32.85 17.34 7.67
C GLY A 531 33.55 16.80 6.39
N PRO A 532 34.55 17.48 5.82
CA PRO A 532 35.28 17.04 4.62
C PRO A 532 36.32 15.93 4.88
N ASP A 533 36.34 15.36 6.08
CA ASP A 533 37.20 14.26 6.46
C ASP A 533 36.33 13.10 6.93
N PHE A 534 36.66 11.89 6.48
CA PHE A 534 36.09 10.61 6.89
C PHE A 534 36.34 10.41 8.40
N ASN A 535 35.59 11.11 9.24
CA ASN A 535 35.84 11.18 10.67
C ASN A 535 35.10 10.01 11.32
N ALA A 536 35.87 9.01 11.76
CA ALA A 536 35.50 7.84 12.56
C ALA A 536 34.31 8.02 13.53
N PHE A 537 34.18 9.19 14.16
CA PHE A 537 33.15 9.50 15.15
C PHE A 537 31.78 9.86 14.56
N GLN A 538 31.73 10.36 13.33
CA GLN A 538 30.49 10.71 12.61
C GLN A 538 29.95 9.51 11.82
N SER A 539 30.85 8.66 11.30
CA SER A 539 30.51 7.33 10.77
C SER A 539 29.86 6.40 11.80
N PHE A 540 30.10 6.64 13.09
CA PHE A 540 29.40 5.96 14.18
C PHE A 540 27.93 6.37 14.22
N ARG A 541 27.59 7.67 14.28
CA ARG A 541 26.19 8.14 14.33
C ARG A 541 25.34 7.73 13.13
N ALA A 542 25.96 7.61 11.95
CA ALA A 542 25.33 7.17 10.71
C ALA A 542 25.49 5.65 10.44
N SER A 543 25.89 4.87 11.46
CA SER A 543 26.05 3.42 11.33
C SER A 543 24.72 2.71 11.53
N PRO A 544 24.36 1.72 10.68
CA PRO A 544 23.22 0.85 10.96
C PRO A 544 23.41 0.03 12.25
N LEU A 545 24.65 -0.14 12.74
CA LEU A 545 24.92 -0.83 14.00
C LEU A 545 24.51 0.00 15.24
N ASN A 546 24.27 1.30 15.07
CA ASN A 546 23.86 2.19 16.15
C ASN A 546 22.37 2.09 16.50
N ILE A 547 21.59 1.24 15.84
CA ILE A 547 20.21 0.93 16.26
C ILE A 547 20.11 0.41 17.70
N THR A 548 21.24 -0.08 18.25
CA THR A 548 21.38 -0.46 19.66
C THR A 548 21.39 0.72 20.64
N ASP A 549 21.60 1.96 20.17
CA ASP A 549 21.47 3.17 20.99
C ASP A 549 19.98 3.47 21.22
N PRO A 550 19.51 3.59 22.47
CA PRO A 550 18.12 3.94 22.78
C PRO A 550 17.66 5.30 22.22
N ASN A 551 18.56 6.16 21.73
CA ASN A 551 18.24 7.43 21.09
C ASN A 551 18.46 7.40 19.57
N TYR A 552 18.67 6.23 18.97
CA TYR A 552 18.93 6.11 17.54
C TYR A 552 17.82 6.74 16.69
N HIS A 553 16.55 6.57 17.08
CA HIS A 553 15.39 7.19 16.44
C HIS A 553 15.41 8.72 16.43
N ARG A 554 16.15 9.35 17.35
CA ARG A 554 16.29 10.82 17.43
C ARG A 554 17.43 11.37 16.57
N LEU A 555 18.21 10.49 15.94
CA LEU A 555 19.26 10.90 15.02
C LEU A 555 18.63 11.30 13.69
N THR A 556 18.26 12.58 13.59
CA THR A 556 17.77 13.19 12.34
C THR A 556 18.74 12.89 11.20
N SER A 557 18.22 12.37 10.07
CA SER A 557 18.85 12.13 8.77
C SER A 557 19.29 10.71 8.37
N LEU A 558 19.27 9.68 9.23
CA LEU A 558 19.60 8.31 8.77
C LEU A 558 18.44 7.31 8.91
N PRO A 559 17.96 6.96 10.12
CA PRO A 559 16.85 6.01 10.24
C PRO A 559 15.59 6.50 9.52
N GLU A 560 15.31 7.80 9.58
CA GLU A 560 14.17 8.42 8.88
C GLU A 560 14.34 8.34 7.36
N ILE A 561 15.43 8.84 6.79
CA ILE A 561 15.71 8.72 5.34
C ILE A 561 15.76 7.25 4.87
N VAL A 562 16.46 6.35 5.58
CA VAL A 562 16.57 4.93 5.18
C VAL A 562 15.18 4.30 5.12
N LEU A 563 14.38 4.46 6.17
CA LEU A 563 13.06 3.85 6.25
C LEU A 563 12.06 4.52 5.31
N HIS A 564 12.22 5.82 5.03
CA HIS A 564 11.46 6.55 4.02
C HIS A 564 11.69 5.95 2.62
N GLU A 565 12.94 5.88 2.18
CA GLU A 565 13.28 5.38 0.85
C GLU A 565 12.98 3.88 0.70
N MET A 566 13.09 3.10 1.79
CA MET A 566 12.64 1.70 1.80
C MET A 566 11.11 1.59 1.80
N GLY A 567 10.40 2.57 2.35
CA GLY A 567 8.94 2.64 2.29
C GLY A 567 8.42 2.68 0.86
N HIS A 568 9.11 3.40 -0.02
CA HIS A 568 8.84 3.41 -1.47
C HIS A 568 9.04 2.03 -2.13
N ASN A 569 9.96 1.20 -1.63
CA ASN A 569 10.13 -0.17 -2.13
C ASN A 569 8.96 -1.09 -1.70
N MET A 570 8.37 -0.84 -0.53
CA MET A 570 7.35 -1.71 0.07
C MET A 570 5.95 -1.55 -0.51
N ARG A 571 5.74 -0.63 -1.46
CA ARG A 571 4.50 -0.37 -2.24
C ARG A 571 3.24 -0.96 -1.59
N TRP A 572 2.66 -0.17 -0.70
CA TRP A 572 1.47 -0.51 0.06
C TRP A 572 0.29 0.36 -0.38
N PRO A 573 -0.96 0.04 0.02
CA PRO A 573 -2.13 0.78 -0.41
C PRO A 573 -1.99 2.30 -0.21
N THR A 574 -1.86 3.02 -1.32
CA THR A 574 -1.61 4.47 -1.31
C THR A 574 -2.88 5.21 -1.76
N LEU A 575 -3.40 6.10 -0.92
CA LEU A 575 -4.57 6.93 -1.25
C LEU A 575 -4.13 8.21 -1.92
N GLY A 576 -4.78 8.62 -3.02
CA GLY A 576 -4.50 9.90 -3.68
C GLY A 576 -3.00 10.23 -3.81
N PRO A 577 -2.56 11.49 -3.70
CA PRO A 577 -1.15 11.87 -3.86
C PRO A 577 -0.31 11.62 -2.59
N GLU A 578 -0.45 10.45 -1.95
CA GLU A 578 0.22 10.12 -0.68
C GLU A 578 1.56 9.41 -0.82
N VAL A 579 2.13 9.29 -2.02
CA VAL A 579 3.42 8.59 -2.24
C VAL A 579 4.51 9.05 -1.23
N GLU A 580 4.73 10.36 -1.09
CA GLU A 580 5.70 10.96 -0.15
C GLU A 580 5.16 11.14 1.29
N THR A 581 4.01 10.54 1.58
CA THR A 581 3.34 10.57 2.89
C THR A 581 3.41 9.19 3.51
N ILE A 582 2.95 8.20 2.74
CA ILE A 582 2.86 6.79 3.06
C ILE A 582 4.27 6.18 3.25
N ALA A 583 5.27 6.72 2.54
CA ALA A 583 6.68 6.35 2.70
C ALA A 583 7.23 6.58 4.13
N GLN A 584 6.62 7.44 4.95
CA GLN A 584 7.07 7.68 6.34
C GLN A 584 6.62 6.61 7.34
N MET A 585 5.59 5.83 7.01
CA MET A 585 5.00 4.87 7.95
C MET A 585 5.89 3.71 8.38
N PRO A 586 6.84 3.18 7.58
CA PRO A 586 7.80 2.19 8.04
C PRO A 586 8.59 2.65 9.27
N PHE A 587 8.87 3.95 9.41
CA PHE A 587 9.50 4.47 10.62
C PHE A 587 8.59 4.28 11.84
N VAL A 588 7.33 4.71 11.74
CA VAL A 588 6.37 4.64 12.86
C VAL A 588 6.07 3.18 13.20
N GLY A 589 5.68 2.37 12.21
CA GLY A 589 5.36 0.95 12.39
C GLY A 589 6.55 0.13 12.87
N GLY A 590 7.76 0.45 12.39
CA GLY A 590 8.97 -0.24 12.80
C GLY A 590 9.41 0.08 14.23
N PHE A 591 9.50 1.36 14.59
CA PHE A 591 9.94 1.74 15.94
C PHE A 591 8.86 1.48 17.01
N ASN A 592 7.58 1.72 16.73
CA ASN A 592 6.51 1.44 17.69
C ASN A 592 6.09 -0.04 17.65
N GLY A 593 5.66 -0.54 16.49
CA GLY A 593 5.15 -1.90 16.34
C GLY A 593 6.22 -2.99 16.49
N GLY A 594 7.44 -2.73 16.03
CA GLY A 594 8.56 -3.68 16.11
C GLY A 594 9.39 -3.53 17.39
N LEU A 595 9.87 -2.32 17.68
CA LEU A 595 10.79 -2.06 18.79
C LEU A 595 10.12 -1.59 20.10
N GLY A 596 8.80 -1.37 20.09
CA GLY A 596 8.05 -0.99 21.29
C GLY A 596 8.28 0.45 21.79
N LEU A 597 8.77 1.35 20.94
CA LEU A 597 8.84 2.79 21.24
C LEU A 597 7.43 3.34 21.44
N ASP A 598 7.25 4.38 22.26
CA ASP A 598 5.96 5.08 22.35
C ASP A 598 5.53 5.60 20.96
N ILE A 599 4.24 5.46 20.61
CA ILE A 599 3.78 5.78 19.25
C ILE A 599 3.88 7.28 18.93
N ASP A 600 3.68 8.15 19.92
CA ASP A 600 3.80 9.59 19.74
C ASP A 600 5.28 10.00 19.64
N GLU A 601 6.19 9.29 20.32
CA GLU A 601 7.63 9.46 20.14
C GLU A 601 8.13 8.94 18.77
N ALA A 602 7.61 7.80 18.30
CA ALA A 602 7.93 7.26 16.98
C ALA A 602 7.44 8.19 15.86
N MET A 603 6.20 8.68 15.96
CA MET A 603 5.65 9.63 15.00
C MET A 603 6.38 10.98 15.03
N THR A 604 6.81 11.46 16.20
CA THR A 604 7.58 12.70 16.29
C THR A 604 8.76 12.66 15.32
N HIS A 605 9.59 11.64 15.38
CA HIS A 605 10.82 11.58 14.60
C HIS A 605 10.70 10.93 13.20
N SER A 606 9.48 10.66 12.71
CA SER A 606 9.27 10.06 11.39
C SER A 606 9.27 11.07 10.22
N ALA A 607 9.44 12.37 10.48
CA ALA A 607 9.65 13.40 9.47
C ALA A 607 10.23 14.68 10.11
N ASP A 608 10.74 15.61 9.30
CA ASP A 608 11.48 16.80 9.72
C ASP A 608 10.76 17.72 10.73
N ALA A 609 9.42 17.78 10.72
CA ALA A 609 8.68 18.70 11.56
C ALA A 609 8.63 18.32 13.06
N ASP A 610 9.11 17.14 13.44
CA ASP A 610 9.13 16.64 14.83
C ASP A 610 7.75 16.75 15.54
N GLN A 611 6.68 16.21 14.94
CA GLN A 611 5.32 16.34 15.46
C GLN A 611 4.73 15.02 15.96
N ASN A 612 4.21 15.02 17.19
CA ASN A 612 3.33 13.94 17.66
C ASN A 612 1.91 14.09 17.07
N ARG A 613 1.01 13.14 17.40
CA ARG A 613 -0.34 13.15 16.82
C ARG A 613 -1.18 14.38 17.18
N ASP A 614 -1.01 14.95 18.37
CA ASP A 614 -1.75 16.15 18.80
C ASP A 614 -1.23 17.39 18.06
N GLN A 615 0.09 17.46 17.84
CA GLN A 615 0.72 18.53 17.07
C GLN A 615 0.32 18.47 15.59
N ALA A 616 0.33 17.28 14.99
CA ALA A 616 -0.13 17.04 13.63
C ALA A 616 -1.62 17.34 13.44
N ALA A 617 -2.46 17.00 14.45
CA ALA A 617 -3.88 17.36 14.42
C ALA A 617 -4.08 18.87 14.44
N MET A 618 -3.34 19.59 15.29
CA MET A 618 -3.40 21.06 15.30
C MET A 618 -2.86 21.69 14.01
N ASP A 619 -1.82 21.11 13.40
CA ASP A 619 -1.27 21.51 12.11
C ASP A 619 -2.29 21.36 10.98
N TRP A 620 -3.09 20.30 10.99
CA TRP A 620 -4.22 20.11 10.08
C TRP A 620 -5.39 21.04 10.39
N ILE A 621 -5.79 21.18 11.66
CA ILE A 621 -6.93 22.01 12.09
C ILE A 621 -6.78 23.48 11.67
N MET A 622 -5.54 23.98 11.60
CA MET A 622 -5.26 25.35 11.20
C MET A 622 -5.21 25.57 9.68
N THR A 623 -5.41 24.55 8.84
CA THR A 623 -5.48 24.76 7.39
C THR A 623 -6.83 25.32 6.94
N HIS A 624 -6.87 25.92 5.75
CA HIS A 624 -8.13 26.34 5.14
C HIS A 624 -9.06 25.14 4.89
N ASN A 625 -8.52 24.07 4.29
CA ASN A 625 -9.30 22.91 3.85
C ASN A 625 -10.02 22.22 5.00
N PHE A 626 -9.37 22.05 6.16
CA PHE A 626 -10.05 21.49 7.33
C PHE A 626 -11.28 22.31 7.74
N ARG A 627 -11.10 23.61 7.98
CA ARG A 627 -12.17 24.49 8.48
C ARG A 627 -13.35 24.64 7.52
N ASP A 628 -13.15 24.33 6.25
CA ASP A 628 -14.15 24.42 5.19
C ASP A 628 -14.70 23.05 4.75
N ASN A 629 -14.43 21.99 5.54
CA ASN A 629 -14.92 20.64 5.27
C ASN A 629 -14.50 20.17 3.86
N ALA A 630 -13.25 20.42 3.49
CA ALA A 630 -12.64 19.94 2.25
C ALA A 630 -11.65 18.81 2.54
N GLU A 631 -11.38 17.98 1.53
CA GLU A 631 -10.34 16.96 1.59
C GLU A 631 -8.95 17.59 1.75
N MET A 632 -8.05 16.83 2.36
CA MET A 632 -6.64 17.23 2.45
C MET A 632 -6.00 17.15 1.06
N GLY A 633 -5.28 18.18 0.66
CA GLY A 633 -4.73 18.23 -0.70
C GLY A 633 -3.80 19.41 -0.92
N CYS A 634 -4.22 20.37 -1.73
CA CYS A 634 -3.51 21.63 -1.93
C CYS A 634 -4.36 22.75 -1.32
N ASP A 635 -3.83 23.46 -0.32
CA ASP A 635 -4.49 24.59 0.33
C ASP A 635 -4.65 25.74 -0.67
N PRO A 636 -5.90 26.11 -1.05
CA PRO A 636 -6.14 27.11 -2.09
C PRO A 636 -5.79 28.54 -1.67
N THR A 637 -5.45 28.77 -0.40
CA THR A 637 -5.04 30.09 0.09
C THR A 637 -3.52 30.29 0.12
N MET A 638 -2.77 29.26 -0.29
CA MET A 638 -1.31 29.25 -0.30
C MET A 638 -0.78 29.31 -1.73
N GLU A 639 0.47 29.76 -1.88
CA GLU A 639 1.17 29.72 -3.17
C GLU A 639 1.34 28.28 -3.66
N PRO A 640 1.38 28.02 -4.99
CA PRO A 640 1.41 26.67 -5.55
C PRO A 640 2.52 25.75 -4.99
N TRP A 641 3.70 26.30 -4.69
CA TRP A 641 4.81 25.51 -4.13
C TRP A 641 4.66 25.18 -2.63
N ALA A 642 3.79 25.91 -1.91
CA ALA A 642 3.57 25.78 -0.47
C ALA A 642 2.22 25.14 -0.10
N CYS A 643 1.34 24.93 -1.09
CA CYS A 643 -0.04 24.54 -0.84
C CYS A 643 -0.19 23.10 -0.34
N HIS A 644 0.72 22.20 -0.70
CA HIS A 644 0.57 20.77 -0.44
C HIS A 644 0.41 20.45 1.05
N GLU A 645 -0.59 19.63 1.36
CA GLU A 645 -0.97 19.33 2.72
C GLU A 645 -0.50 17.96 3.22
N LEU A 646 -0.20 17.02 2.30
CA LEU A 646 0.12 15.62 2.58
C LEU A 646 1.64 15.35 2.60
N ARG A 647 2.32 15.58 1.46
CA ARG A 647 3.73 15.19 1.23
C ARG A 647 4.68 15.68 2.32
N TYR A 648 5.50 14.78 2.85
CA TYR A 648 6.49 15.07 3.92
C TYR A 648 5.90 15.70 5.19
N GLN A 649 4.61 15.49 5.49
CA GLN A 649 3.96 16.08 6.67
C GLN A 649 3.30 15.04 7.55
N HIS A 650 3.52 15.14 8.86
CA HIS A 650 2.91 14.28 9.87
C HIS A 650 1.40 14.16 9.76
N ARG A 651 0.71 15.27 9.44
CA ARG A 651 -0.74 15.27 9.27
C ARG A 651 -1.23 14.37 8.13
N GLY A 652 -0.41 14.10 7.11
CA GLY A 652 -0.84 13.29 5.97
C GLY A 652 -0.96 11.80 6.30
N TYR A 653 -0.11 11.28 7.18
CA TYR A 653 -0.15 9.87 7.59
C TYR A 653 -0.73 9.64 8.98
N ALA A 654 -1.06 10.71 9.73
CA ALA A 654 -1.60 10.62 11.09
C ALA A 654 -2.85 9.73 11.22
N LYS A 655 -3.68 9.65 10.17
CA LYS A 655 -4.87 8.77 10.13
C LYS A 655 -4.53 7.29 10.32
N TYR A 656 -3.43 6.82 9.74
CA TYR A 656 -2.95 5.45 9.90
C TYR A 656 -2.38 5.21 11.30
N VAL A 657 -1.67 6.21 11.84
CA VAL A 657 -1.12 6.16 13.19
C VAL A 657 -2.24 6.14 14.24
N ASP A 658 -3.29 6.95 14.08
CA ASP A 658 -4.46 6.91 14.95
C ASP A 658 -5.20 5.56 14.83
N MET A 659 -5.38 5.03 13.62
CA MET A 659 -6.00 3.71 13.45
C MET A 659 -5.19 2.62 14.17
N ALA A 660 -3.86 2.63 14.04
CA ALA A 660 -2.98 1.70 14.74
C ALA A 660 -3.03 1.90 16.27
N MET A 661 -3.08 3.14 16.78
CA MET A 661 -3.21 3.39 18.21
C MET A 661 -4.56 2.90 18.77
N LEU A 662 -5.65 3.14 18.05
CA LEU A 662 -7.00 2.86 18.56
C LEU A 662 -7.35 1.37 18.46
N PHE A 663 -6.86 0.68 17.43
CA PHE A 663 -7.30 -0.68 17.10
C PHE A 663 -6.16 -1.71 17.00
N GLY A 664 -4.90 -1.28 17.01
CA GLY A 664 -3.73 -2.14 16.87
C GLY A 664 -3.17 -2.20 15.45
N TRP A 665 -1.87 -2.49 15.34
CA TRP A 665 -1.17 -2.67 14.06
C TRP A 665 -1.70 -3.84 13.25
N ASP A 666 -2.21 -4.89 13.90
CA ASP A 666 -2.79 -6.06 13.24
C ASP A 666 -4.06 -5.70 12.45
N LYS A 667 -4.84 -4.73 12.95
CA LYS A 667 -6.04 -4.24 12.26
C LYS A 667 -5.71 -3.39 11.05
N LEU A 668 -4.73 -2.49 11.17
CA LEU A 668 -4.18 -1.76 10.01
C LEU A 668 -3.59 -2.73 8.98
N GLY A 669 -2.85 -3.73 9.45
CA GLY A 669 -2.31 -4.81 8.63
C GLY A 669 -3.40 -5.60 7.90
N ALA A 670 -4.47 -6.00 8.59
CA ALA A 670 -5.59 -6.71 8.00
C ALA A 670 -6.33 -5.88 6.95
N THR A 671 -6.42 -4.56 7.11
CA THR A 671 -6.93 -3.65 6.08
C THR A 671 -6.04 -3.65 4.84
N ASN A 672 -4.73 -3.47 5.04
CA ASN A 672 -3.76 -3.49 3.94
C ASN A 672 -3.72 -4.86 3.22
N ARG A 673 -3.94 -5.95 3.97
CA ARG A 673 -3.96 -7.33 3.48
C ARG A 673 -5.02 -7.56 2.41
N VAL A 674 -6.22 -6.98 2.54
CA VAL A 674 -7.31 -7.15 1.56
C VAL A 674 -6.83 -6.77 0.16
N ILE A 675 -6.13 -5.65 0.07
CA ILE A 675 -5.62 -5.10 -1.18
C ILE A 675 -4.43 -5.91 -1.68
N TYR A 676 -3.55 -6.34 -0.77
CA TYR A 676 -2.43 -7.21 -1.09
C TYR A 676 -2.88 -8.57 -1.69
N ASP A 677 -3.87 -9.22 -1.08
CA ASP A 677 -4.39 -10.51 -1.54
C ASP A 677 -5.09 -10.38 -2.91
N ARG A 678 -5.72 -9.23 -3.18
CA ARG A 678 -6.25 -8.90 -4.51
C ARG A 678 -5.13 -8.80 -5.55
N TRP A 679 -4.05 -8.09 -5.24
CA TRP A 679 -2.89 -7.97 -6.16
C TRP A 679 -2.21 -9.32 -6.40
N LEU A 680 -2.11 -10.17 -5.37
CA LEU A 680 -1.66 -11.56 -5.52
C LEU A 680 -2.56 -12.34 -6.50
N ALA A 681 -3.88 -12.21 -6.37
CA ALA A 681 -4.84 -12.90 -7.25
C ALA A 681 -4.78 -12.40 -8.71
N GLN A 682 -4.34 -11.17 -8.94
CA GLN A 682 -4.16 -10.58 -10.27
C GLN A 682 -2.83 -10.93 -10.93
N GLY A 683 -1.92 -11.62 -10.21
CA GLY A 683 -0.60 -11.99 -10.71
C GLY A 683 0.42 -10.85 -10.70
N GLY A 684 0.17 -9.80 -9.91
CA GLY A 684 0.95 -8.57 -9.90
C GLY A 684 0.09 -7.34 -10.17
N ILE A 685 0.69 -6.17 -9.95
CA ILE A 685 0.13 -4.89 -10.36
C ILE A 685 0.66 -4.58 -11.76
N GLU A 686 -0.21 -4.17 -12.69
CA GLU A 686 0.24 -3.56 -13.94
C GLU A 686 0.65 -2.12 -13.63
N PHE A 687 1.96 -1.85 -13.60
CA PHE A 687 2.51 -0.60 -13.09
C PHE A 687 2.37 0.55 -14.08
N THR A 688 1.48 1.49 -13.75
CA THR A 688 1.45 2.86 -14.29
C THR A 688 1.24 3.83 -13.12
N TYR A 689 1.65 5.09 -13.23
CA TYR A 689 1.44 6.10 -12.17
C TYR A 689 -0.04 6.20 -11.77
N GLU A 690 -0.96 5.97 -12.71
CA GLU A 690 -2.41 5.93 -12.46
C GLU A 690 -2.89 4.72 -11.63
N LYS A 691 -2.12 3.62 -11.58
CA LYS A 691 -2.51 2.34 -10.96
C LYS A 691 -1.77 2.03 -9.65
N GLU A 692 -0.90 2.93 -9.18
CA GLU A 692 -0.28 2.82 -7.84
C GLU A 692 -1.26 3.17 -6.71
N PHE A 693 -2.36 3.86 -7.05
CA PHE A 693 -3.34 4.36 -6.11
C PHE A 693 -4.48 3.39 -5.86
N VAL A 694 -4.97 3.39 -4.62
CA VAL A 694 -6.19 2.72 -4.21
C VAL A 694 -7.26 3.78 -4.06
N GLU A 695 -8.46 3.50 -4.56
CA GLU A 695 -9.61 4.37 -4.38
C GLU A 695 -9.97 4.48 -2.89
N ASP A 696 -10.27 5.69 -2.42
CA ASP A 696 -10.64 5.95 -1.02
C ASP A 696 -11.75 5.00 -0.55
N ASP A 697 -12.77 4.78 -1.39
CA ASP A 697 -13.89 3.90 -1.09
C ASP A 697 -13.48 2.44 -0.84
N GLU A 698 -12.52 1.95 -1.63
CA GLU A 698 -12.02 0.60 -1.48
C GLU A 698 -11.29 0.44 -0.14
N TYR A 699 -10.40 1.39 0.17
CA TYR A 699 -9.63 1.35 1.39
C TYR A 699 -10.52 1.51 2.63
N LEU A 700 -11.49 2.42 2.58
CA LEU A 700 -12.43 2.66 3.67
C LEU A 700 -13.33 1.44 3.93
N ARG A 701 -13.75 0.72 2.89
CA ARG A 701 -14.50 -0.54 3.05
C ARG A 701 -13.61 -1.63 3.67
N ALA A 702 -12.37 -1.78 3.21
CA ALA A 702 -11.41 -2.72 3.82
C ALA A 702 -11.08 -2.36 5.29
N ALA A 703 -11.04 -1.06 5.63
CA ALA A 703 -10.90 -0.58 6.99
C ALA A 703 -12.13 -0.95 7.84
N ALA A 704 -13.33 -0.67 7.33
CA ALA A 704 -14.57 -0.98 8.02
C ALA A 704 -14.72 -2.48 8.33
N ASP A 705 -14.41 -3.34 7.35
CA ASP A 705 -14.47 -4.80 7.51
C ASP A 705 -13.46 -5.31 8.56
N SER A 706 -12.24 -4.78 8.54
CA SER A 706 -11.18 -5.16 9.50
C SER A 706 -11.51 -4.74 10.93
N LEU A 707 -12.05 -3.53 11.08
CA LEU A 707 -12.34 -2.93 12.38
C LEU A 707 -13.68 -3.39 12.97
N GLY A 708 -14.65 -3.77 12.14
CA GLY A 708 -16.00 -4.13 12.56
C GLY A 708 -16.85 -2.95 13.04
N VAL A 709 -16.38 -1.72 12.78
CA VAL A 709 -17.01 -0.44 13.16
C VAL A 709 -16.86 0.54 12.01
N ASN A 710 -17.63 1.63 12.01
CA ASN A 710 -17.52 2.66 11.00
C ASN A 710 -16.20 3.48 11.15
N PRO A 711 -15.23 3.42 10.21
CA PRO A 711 -13.99 4.19 10.26
C PRO A 711 -14.14 5.64 9.78
N MET A 712 -15.23 5.95 9.07
CA MET A 712 -15.46 7.23 8.42
C MET A 712 -15.29 8.46 9.33
N PRO A 713 -15.69 8.47 10.61
CA PRO A 713 -15.49 9.67 11.42
C PRO A 713 -14.00 10.01 11.59
N LEU A 714 -13.12 9.01 11.69
CA LEU A 714 -11.67 9.23 11.81
C LEU A 714 -11.08 9.75 10.48
N PHE A 715 -11.41 9.09 9.38
CA PHE A 715 -10.89 9.46 8.05
C PHE A 715 -11.45 10.81 7.58
N HIS A 716 -12.73 11.09 7.83
CA HIS A 716 -13.35 12.38 7.53
C HIS A 716 -12.69 13.50 8.36
N PHE A 717 -12.37 13.27 9.64
CA PHE A 717 -11.58 14.25 10.39
C PHE A 717 -10.23 14.54 9.72
N TRP A 718 -9.53 13.51 9.23
CA TRP A 718 -8.26 13.63 8.54
C TRP A 718 -8.34 13.97 7.04
N GLY A 719 -9.50 14.43 6.56
CA GLY A 719 -9.65 14.97 5.21
C GLY A 719 -9.71 13.91 4.11
N VAL A 720 -10.12 12.67 4.42
CA VAL A 720 -10.44 11.61 3.44
C VAL A 720 -11.95 11.35 3.48
N ARG A 721 -12.58 11.20 2.31
CA ARG A 721 -14.04 11.00 2.22
C ARG A 721 -14.41 9.88 1.27
N GLY A 722 -15.45 9.15 1.65
CA GLY A 722 -16.10 8.19 0.78
C GLY A 722 -17.15 8.86 -0.10
N THR A 723 -17.55 8.16 -1.15
CA THR A 723 -18.72 8.52 -1.95
C THR A 723 -19.99 8.53 -1.10
N PRO A 724 -21.03 9.30 -1.47
CA PRO A 724 -22.32 9.28 -0.76
C PRO A 724 -22.92 7.87 -0.62
N GLU A 725 -22.66 6.99 -1.60
CA GLU A 725 -23.06 5.60 -1.57
C GLU A 725 -22.34 4.84 -0.44
N LEU A 726 -21.02 4.99 -0.33
CA LEU A 726 -20.26 4.38 0.76
C LEU A 726 -20.62 5.00 2.12
N GLU A 727 -20.87 6.31 2.21
CA GLU A 727 -21.33 6.94 3.45
C GLU A 727 -22.65 6.32 3.93
N ALA A 728 -23.60 6.09 3.01
CA ALA A 728 -24.89 5.46 3.31
C ALA A 728 -24.77 3.98 3.70
N GLU A 729 -23.74 3.29 3.19
CA GLU A 729 -23.37 1.92 3.58
C GLU A 729 -22.77 1.91 5.00
N LEU A 730 -21.69 2.66 5.22
CA LEU A 730 -20.90 2.57 6.45
C LEU A 730 -21.59 3.20 7.67
N ILE A 731 -22.54 4.13 7.48
CA ILE A 731 -23.37 4.66 8.59
C ILE A 731 -24.24 3.56 9.24
N GLN A 732 -24.48 2.43 8.56
CA GLN A 732 -25.21 1.29 9.12
C GLN A 732 -24.35 0.46 10.10
N LEU A 733 -23.03 0.62 10.07
CA LEU A 733 -22.13 -0.06 11.00
C LEU A 733 -22.15 0.59 12.38
N PRO A 734 -21.85 -0.16 13.46
CA PRO A 734 -21.77 0.40 14.80
C PRO A 734 -20.79 1.59 14.87
N PRO A 735 -21.16 2.69 15.54
CA PRO A 735 -20.24 3.79 15.81
C PRO A 735 -19.13 3.35 16.78
N SER A 736 -17.90 3.86 16.60
CA SER A 736 -16.77 3.52 17.46
C SER A 736 -16.62 4.49 18.64
N PRO A 737 -16.70 4.00 19.90
CA PRO A 737 -16.38 4.79 21.08
C PRO A 737 -14.94 5.35 21.07
N GLU A 738 -13.98 4.57 20.57
CA GLU A 738 -12.57 4.89 20.52
C GLU A 738 -12.31 6.09 19.59
N ILE A 739 -12.89 6.05 18.38
CA ILE A 739 -12.82 7.15 17.42
C ILE A 739 -13.51 8.39 18.02
N TYR A 740 -14.71 8.24 18.60
CA TYR A 740 -15.41 9.36 19.23
C TYR A 740 -14.54 10.04 20.31
N LYS A 741 -13.97 9.25 21.22
CA LYS A 741 -13.08 9.74 22.29
C LYS A 741 -11.84 10.44 21.71
N ARG A 742 -11.27 9.92 20.62
CA ARG A 742 -10.12 10.55 19.95
C ARG A 742 -10.49 11.90 19.33
N LEU A 743 -11.60 11.99 18.62
CA LEU A 743 -12.09 13.26 18.05
C LEU A 743 -12.45 14.28 19.13
N MET A 744 -13.03 13.83 20.24
CA MET A 744 -13.30 14.68 21.40
C MET A 744 -12.03 15.18 22.08
N HIS A 745 -10.97 14.37 22.13
CA HIS A 745 -9.65 14.82 22.56
C HIS A 745 -9.09 15.91 21.63
N TYR A 746 -9.11 15.70 20.31
CA TYR A 746 -8.69 16.72 19.34
C TYR A 746 -9.51 18.00 19.43
N ARG A 747 -10.81 17.88 19.67
CA ARG A 747 -11.68 19.02 19.97
C ARG A 747 -11.23 19.79 21.20
N SER A 748 -10.75 19.09 22.24
CA SER A 748 -10.38 19.70 23.53
C SER A 748 -9.10 20.54 23.45
N ILE A 749 -8.18 20.20 22.53
CA ILE A 749 -6.90 20.89 22.38
C ILE A 749 -6.99 22.16 21.52
N VAL A 750 -8.09 22.37 20.78
CA VAL A 750 -8.27 23.55 19.92
C VAL A 750 -8.26 24.86 20.73
N PRO A 751 -7.30 25.76 20.51
CA PRO A 751 -7.25 27.02 21.22
C PRO A 751 -8.39 27.96 20.85
N ARG A 752 -9.11 28.47 21.85
CA ARG A 752 -10.22 29.43 21.63
C ARG A 752 -9.75 30.85 21.33
N THR A 753 -8.49 31.17 21.63
CA THR A 753 -7.93 32.51 21.48
C THR A 753 -6.52 32.43 20.92
N ARG A 754 -6.06 33.50 20.28
CA ARG A 754 -4.68 33.64 19.80
C ARG A 754 -3.65 33.37 20.89
N THR A 755 -3.92 33.83 22.13
CA THR A 755 -3.02 33.61 23.27
C THR A 755 -2.87 32.12 23.60
N GLY A 756 -3.92 31.32 23.41
CA GLY A 756 -3.86 29.87 23.57
C GLY A 756 -3.17 29.14 22.42
N PHE A 757 -3.18 29.73 21.21
CA PHE A 757 -2.51 29.16 20.03
C PHE A 757 -0.99 29.41 20.02
N GLN A 758 -0.56 30.54 20.60
CA GLN A 758 0.85 30.96 20.62
C GLN A 758 1.84 29.86 21.08
N PRO A 759 1.60 29.07 22.14
CA PRO A 759 2.56 28.04 22.58
C PRO A 759 2.78 26.93 21.53
N TRP A 760 1.71 26.52 20.83
CA TRP A 760 1.83 25.55 19.75
C TRP A 760 2.61 26.14 18.57
N TYR A 761 2.31 27.39 18.20
CA TYR A 761 3.04 28.10 17.15
C TYR A 761 4.53 28.24 17.48
N ASP A 762 4.88 28.69 18.68
CA ASP A 762 6.27 28.90 19.12
C ASP A 762 7.08 27.61 19.10
N HIS A 763 6.42 26.47 19.34
CA HIS A 763 7.04 25.16 19.27
C HIS A 763 7.25 24.68 17.82
N ASN A 764 6.22 24.75 16.97
CA ASN A 764 6.21 24.07 15.67
C ASN A 764 6.76 24.94 14.52
N ARG A 765 6.51 26.25 14.54
CA ARG A 765 6.93 27.17 13.47
C ARG A 765 8.45 27.17 13.20
N PRO A 766 9.34 26.99 14.20
CA PRO A 766 10.78 26.87 13.93
C PRO A 766 11.24 25.50 13.39
N ARG A 767 10.37 24.48 13.38
CA ARG A 767 10.70 23.09 13.02
C ARG A 767 10.20 22.69 11.63
N VAL A 768 9.12 23.29 11.16
CA VAL A 768 8.61 23.05 9.81
C VAL A 768 9.51 23.67 8.74
N ASP A 769 9.44 23.11 7.53
CA ASP A 769 10.12 23.68 6.36
C ASP A 769 9.71 25.16 6.17
N PRO A 770 10.67 26.07 5.88
CA PRO A 770 10.40 27.49 5.65
C PRO A 770 9.29 27.78 4.64
N VAL A 771 9.04 26.89 3.68
CA VAL A 771 7.95 26.99 2.70
C VAL A 771 6.57 27.05 3.36
N HIS A 772 6.43 26.55 4.59
CA HIS A 772 5.18 26.56 5.35
C HIS A 772 5.03 27.74 6.32
N TYR A 773 6.05 28.60 6.47
CA TYR A 773 6.01 29.72 7.43
C TYR A 773 4.82 30.65 7.20
N ASP A 774 4.48 30.94 5.95
CA ASP A 774 3.38 31.85 5.62
C ASP A 774 2.04 31.36 6.19
N ARG A 775 1.78 30.03 6.18
CA ARG A 775 0.57 29.44 6.76
C ARG A 775 0.50 29.68 8.26
N TYR A 776 1.60 29.39 8.95
CA TYR A 776 1.71 29.52 10.40
C TYR A 776 1.59 30.97 10.85
N ASP A 777 2.31 31.87 10.18
CA ASP A 777 2.36 33.30 10.47
C ASP A 777 0.99 33.95 10.18
N TRP A 778 0.33 33.55 9.10
CA TRP A 778 -1.04 33.96 8.78
C TRP A 778 -2.05 33.47 9.84
N ALA A 779 -1.98 32.20 10.23
CA ALA A 779 -2.88 31.63 11.23
C ALA A 779 -2.74 32.35 12.58
N LEU A 780 -1.51 32.65 13.01
CA LEU A 780 -1.25 33.39 14.24
C LEU A 780 -1.80 34.82 14.20
N ALA A 781 -1.61 35.51 13.07
CA ALA A 781 -2.07 36.89 12.89
C ALA A 781 -3.60 37.01 12.87
N ASN A 782 -4.27 35.97 12.36
CA ASN A 782 -5.71 36.00 12.08
C ASN A 782 -6.57 35.14 13.03
N TRP A 783 -5.97 34.47 14.01
CA TRP A 783 -6.67 33.50 14.88
C TRP A 783 -7.96 34.05 15.51
N ASP A 784 -7.90 35.26 16.06
CA ASP A 784 -9.05 35.89 16.71
C ASP A 784 -9.96 36.63 15.72
N SER A 785 -9.38 37.35 14.74
CA SER A 785 -10.15 38.17 13.78
C SER A 785 -11.01 37.33 12.83
N GLU A 786 -10.48 36.19 12.39
CA GLU A 786 -11.15 35.23 11.51
C GLU A 786 -11.82 34.07 12.29
N GLN A 787 -11.79 34.13 13.62
CA GLN A 787 -12.39 33.13 14.52
C GLN A 787 -11.96 31.69 14.20
N LEU A 788 -10.66 31.49 13.89
CA LEU A 788 -10.14 30.20 13.39
C LEU A 788 -10.42 29.06 14.37
N GLY A 789 -10.20 29.27 15.67
CA GLY A 789 -10.50 28.28 16.71
C GLY A 789 -12.00 27.94 16.80
N ARG A 790 -12.91 28.90 16.54
CA ARG A 790 -14.35 28.63 16.52
C ARG A 790 -14.73 27.79 15.31
N ARG A 791 -14.24 28.15 14.11
CA ARG A 791 -14.50 27.43 12.87
C ARG A 791 -13.95 26.00 12.92
N ALA A 792 -12.77 25.82 13.51
CA ALA A 792 -12.20 24.51 13.79
C ALA A 792 -13.11 23.63 14.67
N LEU A 793 -13.60 24.18 15.79
CA LEU A 793 -14.56 23.48 16.66
C LEU A 793 -15.86 23.15 15.93
N GLU A 794 -16.40 24.09 15.13
CA GLU A 794 -17.61 23.90 14.33
C GLU A 794 -17.45 22.76 13.31
N GLN A 795 -16.24 22.61 12.76
CA GLN A 795 -15.92 21.51 11.84
C GLN A 795 -15.85 20.16 12.57
N ILE A 796 -15.18 20.07 13.71
CA ILE A 796 -15.15 18.81 14.49
C ILE A 796 -16.57 18.43 14.93
N ASP A 797 -17.36 19.42 15.37
CA ASP A 797 -18.78 19.23 15.72
C ASP A 797 -19.65 18.84 14.53
N ARG A 798 -19.25 19.18 13.29
CA ARG A 798 -19.91 18.70 12.06
C ARG A 798 -19.62 17.22 11.85
N VAL A 799 -18.34 16.82 11.89
CA VAL A 799 -17.94 15.42 11.72
C VAL A 799 -18.64 14.55 12.76
N LEU A 800 -18.62 14.95 14.04
CA LEU A 800 -19.30 14.20 15.10
C LEU A 800 -20.80 14.07 14.86
N ARG A 801 -21.50 15.15 14.47
CA ARG A 801 -22.96 15.10 14.20
C ARG A 801 -23.35 14.31 12.95
N GLN A 802 -22.43 14.18 11.99
CA GLN A 802 -22.69 13.39 10.79
C GLN A 802 -22.69 11.90 11.11
N TRP A 803 -21.79 11.46 12.00
CA TRP A 803 -21.53 10.04 12.22
C TRP A 803 -22.03 9.49 13.55
N TYR A 804 -22.40 10.34 14.51
CA TYR A 804 -22.88 9.93 15.82
C TYR A 804 -24.24 10.58 16.13
N PRO A 805 -25.16 9.84 16.79
CA PRO A 805 -26.40 10.42 17.26
C PRO A 805 -26.16 11.52 18.30
N ALA A 806 -27.11 12.45 18.43
CA ALA A 806 -26.94 13.64 19.28
C ALA A 806 -26.81 13.31 20.78
N ASP A 807 -27.34 12.16 21.19
CA ASP A 807 -27.31 11.58 22.53
C ASP A 807 -26.32 10.41 22.65
N TYR A 808 -25.37 10.29 21.71
CA TYR A 808 -24.35 9.25 21.76
C TYR A 808 -23.58 9.29 23.07
N ASP A 809 -23.63 8.18 23.80
CA ASP A 809 -22.84 7.94 24.99
C ASP A 809 -21.69 6.98 24.64
N PRO A 810 -20.44 7.45 24.57
CA PRO A 810 -19.28 6.61 24.23
C PRO A 810 -18.88 5.67 25.39
N ASP A 811 -19.57 5.74 26.53
CA ASP A 811 -19.40 4.84 27.67
C ASP A 811 -20.62 3.90 27.84
N ALA A 812 -21.62 3.98 26.95
CA ALA A 812 -22.72 3.02 26.93
C ALA A 812 -22.25 1.68 26.35
N GLU A 813 -22.45 0.60 27.11
CA GLU A 813 -22.16 -0.75 26.65
C GLU A 813 -23.08 -1.14 25.47
N PRO A 814 -22.55 -1.75 24.38
CA PRO A 814 -23.38 -2.16 23.25
C PRO A 814 -24.43 -3.17 23.70
N PHE A 815 -25.70 -2.96 23.30
CA PHE A 815 -26.76 -3.92 23.57
C PHE A 815 -26.48 -5.26 22.83
N VAL A 816 -26.25 -6.32 23.60
CA VAL A 816 -25.90 -7.66 23.08
C VAL A 816 -27.16 -8.49 22.88
N LEU A 817 -27.45 -8.87 21.63
CA LEU A 817 -28.51 -9.84 21.31
C LEU A 817 -28.19 -11.19 21.94
N ASN A 818 -29.11 -11.67 22.78
CA ASN A 818 -28.97 -12.90 23.54
C ASN A 818 -30.30 -13.69 23.58
N ALA A 819 -30.26 -14.94 24.04
CA ALA A 819 -31.42 -15.82 24.07
C ALA A 819 -32.56 -15.34 24.99
N GLY A 820 -32.32 -14.40 25.91
CA GLY A 820 -33.36 -13.77 26.74
C GLY A 820 -34.33 -12.89 25.93
N LEU A 821 -33.99 -12.56 24.68
CA LEU A 821 -34.90 -11.92 23.72
C LEU A 821 -35.91 -12.88 23.09
N ASN A 822 -35.80 -14.19 23.33
CA ASN A 822 -36.75 -15.19 22.85
C ASN A 822 -38.10 -14.98 23.52
N ASP A 823 -39.03 -14.31 22.82
CA ASP A 823 -40.32 -13.96 23.37
C ASP A 823 -41.36 -13.64 22.28
N ALA A 824 -42.58 -13.35 22.72
CA ALA A 824 -43.70 -12.87 21.94
C ALA A 824 -43.78 -11.35 22.08
N TRP A 825 -43.88 -10.68 20.95
CA TRP A 825 -43.82 -9.23 20.82
C TRP A 825 -45.01 -8.74 20.01
N TYR A 826 -45.55 -7.58 20.36
CA TYR A 826 -46.71 -7.03 19.69
C TYR A 826 -46.69 -5.50 19.70
N ASN A 827 -47.50 -4.89 18.85
CA ASN A 827 -47.79 -3.47 18.91
C ASN A 827 -49.07 -3.25 19.74
N PRO A 828 -49.03 -2.54 20.88
CA PRO A 828 -50.22 -2.22 21.66
C PRO A 828 -51.31 -1.50 20.86
N GLU A 829 -50.94 -0.64 19.91
CA GLU A 829 -51.88 0.15 19.11
C GLU A 829 -52.65 -0.70 18.09
N THR A 830 -52.03 -1.78 17.59
CA THR A 830 -52.63 -2.71 16.62
C THR A 830 -52.76 -4.13 17.19
N SER A 831 -53.05 -4.21 18.50
CA SER A 831 -53.20 -5.46 19.29
C SER A 831 -54.00 -6.53 18.55
N GLY A 832 -53.64 -7.82 18.74
CA GLY A 832 -54.27 -8.97 18.10
C GLY A 832 -53.46 -9.60 16.95
N GLN A 833 -52.34 -8.98 16.59
CA GLN A 833 -51.26 -9.49 15.74
C GLN A 833 -49.93 -9.29 16.47
N GLY A 834 -48.86 -9.94 16.02
CA GLY A 834 -47.54 -9.80 16.63
C GLY A 834 -46.49 -10.69 15.99
N VAL A 835 -45.31 -10.71 16.59
CA VAL A 835 -44.18 -11.51 16.16
C VAL A 835 -43.62 -12.31 17.32
N PHE A 836 -43.14 -13.51 17.04
CA PHE A 836 -42.24 -14.22 17.95
C PHE A 836 -40.82 -14.05 17.44
N VAL A 837 -39.91 -13.80 18.35
CA VAL A 837 -38.48 -13.66 18.07
C VAL A 837 -37.75 -14.83 18.71
N ASN A 838 -36.82 -15.43 17.97
CA ASN A 838 -35.87 -16.42 18.48
C ASN A 838 -34.46 -16.02 18.05
N VAL A 839 -33.61 -15.71 19.01
CA VAL A 839 -32.20 -15.37 18.84
C VAL A 839 -31.37 -16.63 19.06
N PHE A 840 -30.43 -16.86 18.14
CA PHE A 840 -29.43 -17.93 18.18
C PHE A 840 -28.03 -17.28 18.17
N PRO A 841 -27.52 -16.82 19.34
CA PRO A 841 -26.26 -16.10 19.43
C PRO A 841 -25.03 -16.80 18.84
N GLU A 842 -24.86 -18.11 19.05
CA GLU A 842 -23.74 -18.88 18.50
C GLU A 842 -23.83 -18.98 16.97
N LEU A 843 -25.04 -19.16 16.44
CA LEU A 843 -25.28 -19.17 15.00
C LEU A 843 -25.26 -17.77 14.36
N ARG A 844 -25.25 -16.70 15.18
CA ARG A 844 -25.42 -15.29 14.78
C ARG A 844 -26.69 -15.03 13.96
N LYS A 845 -27.76 -15.78 14.26
CA LYS A 845 -29.03 -15.73 13.52
C LYS A 845 -30.21 -15.36 14.40
N VAL A 846 -31.22 -14.75 13.80
CA VAL A 846 -32.52 -14.52 14.41
C VAL A 846 -33.60 -15.08 13.49
N PHE A 847 -34.50 -15.86 14.06
CA PHE A 847 -35.73 -16.31 13.42
C PHE A 847 -36.91 -15.51 13.95
N ILE A 848 -37.82 -15.13 13.05
CA ILE A 848 -39.09 -14.47 13.38
C ILE A 848 -40.24 -15.23 12.76
N ALA A 849 -41.33 -15.41 13.53
CA ALA A 849 -42.64 -15.75 12.97
C ALA A 849 -43.63 -14.63 13.27
N MET A 850 -44.18 -14.02 12.22
CA MET A 850 -45.21 -12.99 12.32
C MET A 850 -46.59 -13.61 12.16
N PHE A 851 -47.47 -13.36 13.13
CA PHE A 851 -48.87 -13.76 13.14
C PHE A 851 -49.73 -12.53 12.88
N THR A 852 -50.36 -12.49 11.71
CA THR A 852 -51.06 -11.30 11.22
C THR A 852 -52.32 -11.66 10.42
N PHE A 853 -52.87 -10.71 9.68
CA PHE A 853 -54.09 -10.82 8.90
C PHE A 853 -53.87 -10.35 7.47
N GLU A 854 -54.85 -10.58 6.60
CA GLU A 854 -54.87 -9.98 5.26
C GLU A 854 -54.82 -8.42 5.32
N PRO A 855 -54.11 -7.72 4.41
CA PRO A 855 -54.05 -6.25 4.34
C PRO A 855 -55.38 -5.56 4.01
N GLY A 856 -56.34 -6.30 3.44
CA GLY A 856 -57.71 -5.85 3.22
C GLY A 856 -58.70 -6.54 4.16
N TYR A 857 -59.85 -5.91 4.39
CA TYR A 857 -60.92 -6.54 5.16
C TYR A 857 -61.47 -7.78 4.42
N TYR A 858 -61.38 -8.94 5.06
CA TYR A 858 -61.93 -10.19 4.55
C TYR A 858 -63.41 -10.34 4.93
N PRO A 859 -64.37 -10.38 3.98
CA PRO A 859 -65.78 -10.52 4.31
C PRO A 859 -66.09 -11.93 4.84
N ALA A 860 -66.47 -12.01 6.12
CA ALA A 860 -66.84 -13.22 6.85
C ALA A 860 -68.00 -14.05 6.24
N GLU A 861 -68.64 -13.63 5.16
CA GLU A 861 -69.85 -14.28 4.62
C GLU A 861 -69.57 -15.30 3.50
N ALA A 862 -68.36 -15.38 2.94
CA ALA A 862 -68.09 -16.24 1.76
C ALA A 862 -67.04 -17.36 1.95
N ALA A 863 -66.15 -17.31 2.94
CA ALA A 863 -65.19 -18.39 3.19
C ALA A 863 -65.36 -18.98 4.59
N GLN A 864 -65.45 -20.31 4.66
CA GLN A 864 -65.49 -21.07 5.90
C GLN A 864 -64.08 -21.63 6.16
N ALA A 865 -63.66 -21.60 7.41
CA ALA A 865 -62.47 -22.29 7.91
C ALA A 865 -62.92 -23.31 8.94
N ASN A 866 -62.34 -24.51 8.92
CA ASN A 866 -62.68 -25.54 9.91
C ASN A 866 -61.91 -25.29 11.22
N ILE A 867 -60.68 -24.78 11.10
CA ILE A 867 -59.84 -24.37 12.23
C ILE A 867 -59.27 -22.97 12.00
N GLY A 868 -59.15 -22.18 13.07
CA GLY A 868 -58.68 -20.80 12.99
C GLY A 868 -59.63 -19.86 12.23
N GLY A 869 -59.10 -18.72 11.77
CA GLY A 869 -59.83 -17.70 11.03
C GLY A 869 -59.45 -17.64 9.55
N PRO A 870 -60.40 -17.48 8.61
CA PRO A 870 -60.11 -17.49 7.16
C PRO A 870 -59.23 -16.32 6.67
N GLY A 871 -59.20 -15.20 7.40
CA GLY A 871 -58.38 -14.02 7.11
C GLY A 871 -57.01 -13.98 7.81
N GLN A 872 -56.65 -15.03 8.54
CA GLN A 872 -55.37 -15.11 9.26
C GLN A 872 -54.22 -15.42 8.29
N ARG A 873 -53.07 -14.79 8.51
CA ARG A 873 -51.83 -15.01 7.75
C ARG A 873 -50.66 -15.16 8.70
N TRP A 874 -49.64 -15.89 8.26
CA TRP A 874 -48.37 -15.93 8.97
C TRP A 874 -47.19 -15.87 8.00
N LEU A 875 -46.15 -15.15 8.40
CA LEU A 875 -44.88 -15.03 7.66
C LEU A 875 -43.75 -15.48 8.56
N THR A 876 -42.70 -16.04 7.97
CA THR A 876 -41.48 -16.41 8.69
C THR A 876 -40.29 -15.69 8.08
N ALA A 877 -39.34 -15.28 8.90
CA ALA A 877 -38.13 -14.64 8.43
C ALA A 877 -36.90 -15.15 9.19
N LEU A 878 -35.78 -15.24 8.52
CA LEU A 878 -34.51 -15.69 9.09
C LEU A 878 -33.38 -14.82 8.52
N GLY A 879 -32.42 -14.47 9.34
CA GLY A 879 -31.27 -13.70 8.90
C GLY A 879 -30.27 -13.43 10.00
N ASP A 880 -29.21 -12.72 9.64
CA ASP A 880 -28.06 -12.47 10.50
C ASP A 880 -28.26 -11.18 11.31
N PHE A 881 -27.58 -11.10 12.47
CA PHE A 881 -27.59 -9.89 13.29
C PHE A 881 -26.19 -9.28 13.50
N ASN A 882 -26.18 -7.95 13.62
CA ASN A 882 -25.00 -7.14 13.95
C ASN A 882 -25.38 -6.08 14.98
N GLY A 883 -24.71 -6.08 16.13
CA GLY A 883 -25.11 -5.26 17.28
C GLY A 883 -26.57 -5.53 17.67
N ASN A 884 -27.38 -4.48 17.78
CA ASN A 884 -28.80 -4.53 18.12
C ASN A 884 -29.75 -4.68 16.91
N ARG A 885 -29.21 -4.82 15.69
CA ARG A 885 -29.96 -4.79 14.43
C ARG A 885 -29.89 -6.13 13.69
N VAL A 886 -31.01 -6.53 13.13
CA VAL A 886 -31.23 -7.80 12.44
C VAL A 886 -31.82 -7.54 11.06
N GLU A 887 -31.22 -8.11 10.03
CA GLU A 887 -31.79 -8.11 8.67
C GLU A 887 -32.31 -9.50 8.34
N LEU A 888 -33.54 -9.59 7.82
CA LEU A 888 -34.25 -10.85 7.68
C LEU A 888 -34.92 -10.96 6.31
N ASP A 889 -34.76 -12.11 5.66
CA ASP A 889 -35.48 -12.44 4.44
C ASP A 889 -36.84 -13.06 4.78
N VAL A 890 -37.92 -12.49 4.25
CA VAL A 890 -39.28 -12.95 4.52
C VAL A 890 -39.69 -14.02 3.53
N GLY A 891 -40.12 -15.16 4.07
CA GLY A 891 -40.78 -16.24 3.34
C GLY A 891 -42.15 -16.58 3.91
N TYR A 892 -42.96 -17.23 3.09
CA TYR A 892 -44.18 -17.89 3.54
C TYR A 892 -44.35 -19.24 2.87
N THR A 893 -45.14 -20.09 3.50
CA THR A 893 -45.36 -21.47 3.06
C THR A 893 -46.81 -21.67 2.63
N THR A 894 -47.02 -22.38 1.51
CA THR A 894 -48.35 -22.75 0.99
C THR A 894 -48.47 -24.25 0.73
N GLY A 895 -49.70 -24.74 0.54
CA GLY A 895 -49.99 -26.11 0.12
C GLY A 895 -50.10 -27.14 1.26
N GLY A 896 -49.87 -26.75 2.51
CA GLY A 896 -50.03 -27.64 3.67
C GLY A 896 -51.49 -27.85 4.08
N VAL A 897 -51.70 -28.93 4.84
CA VAL A 897 -52.97 -29.29 5.49
C VAL A 897 -52.67 -29.62 6.95
N PHE A 898 -53.55 -29.23 7.88
CA PHE A 898 -53.39 -29.47 9.32
C PHE A 898 -53.13 -30.95 9.63
N ASP A 899 -52.05 -31.21 10.35
CA ASP A 899 -51.71 -32.51 10.95
C ASP A 899 -51.81 -33.73 10.02
N GLN A 900 -51.34 -33.60 8.77
CA GLN A 900 -51.36 -34.68 7.78
C GLN A 900 -50.09 -35.56 7.87
N GLU A 901 -50.25 -36.89 7.94
CA GLU A 901 -49.14 -37.88 8.03
C GLU A 901 -48.15 -37.86 6.84
N ILE A 902 -48.58 -37.39 5.66
CA ILE A 902 -47.73 -37.23 4.47
C ILE A 902 -47.61 -35.75 4.17
N PRO A 903 -46.40 -35.14 4.25
CA PRO A 903 -46.23 -33.73 3.93
C PRO A 903 -46.66 -33.47 2.48
N ALA A 904 -47.69 -32.65 2.29
CA ALA A 904 -47.94 -32.05 0.98
C ALA A 904 -46.71 -31.21 0.59
N PRO A 905 -46.30 -31.16 -0.70
CA PRO A 905 -45.15 -30.37 -1.10
C PRO A 905 -45.41 -28.91 -0.77
N VAL A 906 -44.67 -28.41 0.22
CA VAL A 906 -44.73 -27.01 0.62
C VAL A 906 -43.82 -26.18 -0.26
N THR A 907 -44.32 -25.06 -0.77
CA THR A 907 -43.50 -24.10 -1.51
C THR A 907 -43.19 -22.93 -0.61
N SER A 908 -41.89 -22.63 -0.43
CA SER A 908 -41.44 -21.39 0.20
C SER A 908 -41.31 -20.32 -0.87
N VAL A 909 -42.02 -19.20 -0.69
CA VAL A 909 -42.01 -18.08 -1.63
C VAL A 909 -41.45 -16.85 -0.90
N GLY A 910 -40.43 -16.23 -1.48
CA GLY A 910 -39.89 -14.97 -0.95
C GLY A 910 -40.90 -13.83 -1.10
N GLN A 911 -41.07 -13.02 -0.05
CA GLN A 911 -42.12 -12.00 0.02
C GLN A 911 -41.61 -10.58 0.32
N GLY A 912 -40.33 -10.45 0.70
CA GLY A 912 -39.73 -9.15 1.03
C GLY A 912 -38.67 -9.28 2.10
N THR A 913 -38.39 -8.18 2.80
CA THR A 913 -37.40 -8.11 3.88
C THR A 913 -38.00 -7.49 5.15
N LEU A 914 -37.43 -7.85 6.30
CA LEU A 914 -37.67 -7.19 7.58
C LEU A 914 -36.35 -6.69 8.15
N VAL A 915 -36.39 -5.54 8.83
CA VAL A 915 -35.30 -5.06 9.67
C VAL A 915 -35.83 -4.88 11.09
N LEU A 916 -35.32 -5.69 12.02
CA LEU A 916 -35.64 -5.59 13.44
C LEU A 916 -34.50 -4.90 14.19
N ALA A 917 -34.81 -3.89 15.00
CA ALA A 917 -33.84 -3.21 15.85
C ALA A 917 -34.32 -3.15 17.31
N PHE A 918 -33.51 -3.67 18.24
CA PHE A 918 -33.79 -3.64 19.68
C PHE A 918 -33.30 -2.33 20.28
N SER A 919 -34.15 -1.67 21.07
CA SER A 919 -33.73 -0.49 21.84
C SER A 919 -33.25 -0.90 23.24
N ASP A 920 -33.91 -1.91 23.82
CA ASP A 920 -33.56 -2.53 25.10
C ASP A 920 -34.17 -3.95 25.17
N CYS A 921 -34.14 -4.57 26.34
CA CYS A 921 -34.72 -5.89 26.55
C CYS A 921 -36.25 -5.93 26.44
N GLY A 922 -36.98 -4.79 26.46
CA GLY A 922 -38.45 -4.73 26.48
C GLY A 922 -39.09 -4.11 25.22
N THR A 923 -38.31 -3.42 24.39
CA THR A 923 -38.80 -2.66 23.23
C THR A 923 -37.96 -2.86 21.96
N ALA A 924 -38.64 -2.91 20.81
CA ALA A 924 -38.01 -3.04 19.50
C ALA A 924 -38.79 -2.29 18.40
N THR A 925 -38.17 -2.07 17.25
CA THR A 925 -38.82 -1.52 16.06
C THR A 925 -38.64 -2.48 14.88
N LEU A 926 -39.74 -2.84 14.21
CA LEU A 926 -39.74 -3.70 13.03
C LEU A 926 -40.11 -2.89 11.80
N ASN A 927 -39.17 -2.71 10.88
CA ASN A 927 -39.42 -2.14 9.56
C ASN A 927 -39.65 -3.28 8.56
N TYR A 928 -40.68 -3.16 7.72
CA TYR A 928 -40.98 -4.15 6.70
C TYR A 928 -41.06 -3.53 5.31
N ASP A 929 -40.55 -4.27 4.32
CA ASP A 929 -40.77 -4.02 2.90
C ASP A 929 -41.19 -5.33 2.23
N LEU A 930 -42.49 -5.50 2.04
CA LEU A 930 -43.11 -6.64 1.37
C LEU A 930 -43.38 -6.27 -0.10
N THR A 931 -42.30 -6.12 -0.87
CA THR A 931 -42.32 -5.69 -2.28
C THR A 931 -43.32 -6.47 -3.14
N GLY A 932 -43.47 -7.78 -2.92
CA GLY A 932 -44.42 -8.63 -3.64
C GLY A 932 -45.89 -8.27 -3.40
N ALA A 933 -46.19 -7.58 -2.29
CA ALA A 933 -47.52 -7.13 -1.90
C ALA A 933 -47.71 -5.60 -2.01
N GLY A 934 -46.65 -4.86 -2.34
CA GLY A 934 -46.67 -3.39 -2.38
C GLY A 934 -46.90 -2.74 -1.00
N LEU A 935 -46.45 -3.39 0.08
CA LEU A 935 -46.62 -2.91 1.46
C LEU A 935 -45.27 -2.58 2.09
N GLN A 936 -45.17 -1.41 2.70
CA GLN A 936 -44.01 -0.98 3.47
C GLN A 936 -44.46 -0.21 4.71
N GLY A 937 -43.73 -0.32 5.81
CA GLY A 937 -44.11 0.35 7.07
C GLY A 937 -43.22 0.00 8.25
N THR A 938 -43.59 0.52 9.42
CA THR A 938 -42.83 0.39 10.66
C THR A 938 -43.78 0.04 11.80
N ILE A 939 -43.50 -1.05 12.51
CA ILE A 939 -44.26 -1.55 13.64
C ILE A 939 -43.43 -1.38 14.92
N PRO A 940 -43.82 -0.50 15.86
CA PRO A 940 -43.22 -0.48 17.20
C PRO A 940 -43.66 -1.73 17.97
N LEU A 941 -42.71 -2.42 18.60
CA LEU A 941 -42.91 -3.68 19.30
C LEU A 941 -42.60 -3.54 20.80
N GLN A 942 -43.45 -4.17 21.61
CA GLN A 942 -43.25 -4.40 23.04
C GLN A 942 -43.48 -5.88 23.35
N ARG A 943 -42.82 -6.40 24.40
CA ARG A 943 -43.10 -7.77 24.86
C ARG A 943 -44.54 -7.93 25.33
N VAL A 944 -45.08 -9.13 25.15
CA VAL A 944 -46.37 -9.51 25.74
C VAL A 944 -46.27 -9.60 27.27
N SER A 945 -45.10 -9.98 27.81
CA SER A 945 -44.81 -10.01 29.25
C SER A 945 -43.41 -9.48 29.53
N ALA A 946 -43.25 -8.73 30.63
CA ALA A 946 -41.97 -8.20 31.09
C ALA A 946 -41.16 -9.22 31.92
N GLU A 947 -41.72 -10.39 32.24
CA GLU A 947 -41.10 -11.38 33.16
C GLU A 947 -39.73 -11.89 32.68
N ASN A 948 -39.47 -11.91 31.37
CA ASN A 948 -38.21 -12.37 30.80
C ASN A 948 -37.17 -11.25 30.55
N GLU A 949 -37.48 -9.99 30.87
CA GLU A 949 -36.54 -8.86 30.69
C GLU A 949 -35.31 -9.04 31.58
N ALA A 950 -35.50 -9.46 32.84
CA ALA A 950 -34.39 -9.67 33.77
C ALA A 950 -33.41 -10.77 33.30
N LEU A 951 -33.91 -11.81 32.60
CA LEU A 951 -33.04 -12.83 32.01
C LEU A 951 -32.22 -12.26 30.83
N CYS A 952 -32.84 -11.42 30.00
CA CYS A 952 -32.15 -10.74 28.90
C CYS A 952 -31.03 -9.82 29.40
N GLU A 953 -31.27 -9.07 30.48
CA GLU A 953 -30.26 -8.22 31.12
C GLU A 953 -29.13 -9.04 31.75
N ALA A 954 -29.47 -10.13 32.45
CA ALA A 954 -28.49 -11.01 33.11
C ALA A 954 -27.59 -11.78 32.13
N LEU A 955 -28.09 -12.07 30.92
CA LEU A 955 -27.28 -12.63 29.84
C LEU A 955 -26.36 -11.58 29.20
N ALA A 956 -26.79 -10.31 29.15
CA ALA A 956 -26.01 -9.22 28.57
C ALA A 956 -24.84 -8.80 29.48
N ASP A 957 -25.01 -8.82 30.81
CA ASP A 957 -23.96 -8.46 31.77
C ASP A 957 -23.06 -9.64 32.21
N GLY A 958 -23.33 -10.85 31.69
CA GLY A 958 -22.57 -12.07 31.96
C GLY A 958 -22.81 -12.70 33.34
N SER A 959 -23.83 -12.25 34.08
CA SER A 959 -24.23 -12.86 35.35
C SER A 959 -24.87 -14.24 35.17
N VAL A 960 -25.43 -14.52 33.99
CA VAL A 960 -25.81 -15.87 33.51
C VAL A 960 -24.98 -16.22 32.27
N ILE A 961 -24.30 -17.36 32.30
CA ILE A 961 -23.39 -17.78 31.22
C ILE A 961 -24.14 -18.59 30.16
N GLN A 962 -24.35 -18.03 28.97
CA GLN A 962 -24.69 -18.82 27.78
C GLN A 962 -23.45 -19.55 27.25
N ALA A 963 -23.60 -20.80 26.80
CA ALA A 963 -22.50 -21.51 26.13
C ALA A 963 -21.99 -20.65 24.94
N GLY A 964 -20.67 -20.53 24.79
CA GLY A 964 -20.04 -19.75 23.72
C GLY A 964 -19.36 -18.44 24.13
N GLN A 965 -19.62 -17.88 25.33
CA GLN A 965 -18.81 -16.75 25.84
C GLN A 965 -17.54 -17.26 26.53
N GLY A 966 -16.38 -16.95 25.95
CA GLY A 966 -15.10 -17.56 26.27
C GLY A 966 -14.64 -17.40 27.72
N THR A 967 -14.68 -18.48 28.49
CA THR A 967 -13.55 -19.02 29.27
C THR A 967 -13.90 -20.46 29.67
N ARG A 968 -12.97 -21.39 29.44
CA ARG A 968 -13.12 -22.79 29.87
C ARG A 968 -13.22 -22.86 31.40
N ALA A 969 -14.42 -22.90 31.95
CA ALA A 969 -14.70 -23.53 33.23
C ALA A 969 -15.33 -24.89 32.95
N ARG A 970 -14.63 -25.96 33.34
CA ARG A 970 -15.23 -27.31 33.42
C ARG A 970 -16.36 -27.26 34.44
N VAL A 971 -17.61 -27.37 34.00
CA VAL A 971 -18.68 -27.83 34.88
C VAL A 971 -18.52 -29.35 35.00
N SER A 972 -18.11 -29.79 36.19
CA SER A 972 -18.04 -31.19 36.56
C SER A 972 -19.44 -31.79 36.50
N GLY A 973 -19.60 -32.85 35.71
CA GLY A 973 -20.79 -33.69 35.76
C GLY A 973 -21.01 -34.18 37.18
N ALA A 974 -22.08 -33.70 37.79
CA ALA A 974 -22.73 -34.33 38.92
C ALA A 974 -24.12 -34.76 38.40
N GLY A 975 -24.35 -36.07 38.35
CA GLY A 975 -25.70 -36.57 38.12
C GLY A 975 -26.61 -36.09 39.23
N LEU A 976 -27.77 -35.57 38.85
CA LEU A 976 -28.86 -35.32 39.77
C LEU A 976 -30.03 -36.25 39.41
N GLU A 977 -30.35 -37.07 40.39
CA GLU A 977 -31.50 -37.94 40.46
C GLU A 977 -32.78 -37.10 40.44
N ASN A 978 -33.68 -37.37 39.50
CA ASN A 978 -35.14 -37.31 39.60
C ASN A 978 -35.79 -36.42 40.70
N ASP A 979 -35.49 -35.12 40.72
CA ASP A 979 -36.48 -34.09 41.07
C ASP A 979 -37.03 -33.56 39.75
N GLY A 980 -38.36 -33.58 39.58
CA GLY A 980 -39.04 -33.42 38.29
C GLY A 980 -38.58 -32.19 37.49
N PHE A 981 -38.37 -32.38 36.19
CA PHE A 981 -38.07 -31.32 35.23
C PHE A 981 -39.08 -30.17 35.37
N LYS A 982 -38.59 -28.92 35.51
CA LYS A 982 -39.43 -27.73 35.64
C LYS A 982 -39.31 -26.87 34.38
N LEU A 983 -40.45 -26.39 33.91
CA LEU A 983 -40.50 -25.43 32.80
C LEU A 983 -39.81 -24.12 33.21
N ASN A 984 -38.94 -23.60 32.34
CA ASN A 984 -38.20 -22.36 32.54
C ASN A 984 -38.06 -21.58 31.22
N PRO A 985 -37.70 -20.29 31.25
CA PRO A 985 -37.57 -19.46 30.04
C PRO A 985 -36.54 -19.95 29.01
N GLY A 986 -35.61 -20.84 29.37
CA GLY A 986 -34.73 -21.48 28.39
C GLY A 986 -35.46 -22.41 27.42
N LEU A 987 -36.73 -22.75 27.70
CA LEU A 987 -37.65 -23.42 26.76
C LEU A 987 -38.24 -22.48 25.70
N ASN A 988 -38.04 -21.16 25.83
CA ASN A 988 -38.56 -20.18 24.89
C ASN A 988 -37.87 -20.36 23.53
N ASP A 989 -38.56 -21.04 22.60
CA ASP A 989 -37.97 -21.45 21.33
C ASP A 989 -39.03 -21.82 20.27
N ALA A 990 -38.55 -22.09 19.06
CA ALA A 990 -39.31 -22.74 18.01
C ALA A 990 -39.18 -24.27 18.10
N TRP A 991 -40.32 -24.96 18.04
CA TRP A 991 -40.45 -26.40 18.13
C TRP A 991 -41.27 -26.94 16.96
N TYR A 992 -40.92 -28.13 16.47
CA TYR A 992 -41.59 -28.73 15.31
C TYR A 992 -41.62 -30.24 15.39
N ASN A 993 -42.52 -30.85 14.61
CA ASN A 993 -42.53 -32.31 14.42
C ASN A 993 -41.64 -32.68 13.22
N PRO A 994 -40.54 -33.45 13.43
CA PRO A 994 -39.66 -33.88 12.33
C PRO A 994 -40.37 -34.70 11.26
N SER A 995 -41.46 -35.38 11.60
CA SER A 995 -42.23 -36.24 10.68
C SER A 995 -43.18 -35.44 9.76
N THR A 996 -43.52 -34.21 10.13
CA THR A 996 -44.48 -33.35 9.41
C THR A 996 -43.96 -31.92 9.27
N ALA A 997 -42.75 -31.77 8.74
CA ALA A 997 -42.09 -30.47 8.57
C ALA A 997 -42.92 -29.48 7.73
N GLY A 998 -42.95 -28.21 8.13
CA GLY A 998 -43.73 -27.13 7.48
C GLY A 998 -44.83 -26.50 8.35
N GLN A 999 -45.02 -27.01 9.57
CA GLN A 999 -45.86 -26.44 10.65
C GLN A 999 -45.07 -26.54 11.96
N GLY A 1000 -45.35 -25.69 12.94
CA GLY A 1000 -44.61 -25.67 14.20
C GLY A 1000 -45.31 -24.89 15.29
N VAL A 1001 -44.73 -24.97 16.50
CA VAL A 1001 -45.17 -24.22 17.67
C VAL A 1001 -44.04 -23.37 18.20
N LEU A 1002 -44.39 -22.19 18.68
CA LEU A 1002 -43.51 -21.28 19.39
C LEU A 1002 -43.98 -21.23 20.84
N ILE A 1003 -43.05 -21.41 21.76
CA ILE A 1003 -43.34 -21.59 23.18
C ILE A 1003 -42.68 -20.47 23.97
N ASN A 1004 -43.40 -19.93 24.94
CA ASN A 1004 -42.89 -18.99 25.92
C ASN A 1004 -43.34 -19.41 27.32
N VAL A 1005 -42.39 -19.49 28.24
CA VAL A 1005 -42.62 -19.72 29.66
C VAL A 1005 -42.59 -18.37 30.37
N PHE A 1006 -43.64 -18.10 31.15
CA PHE A 1006 -43.75 -16.95 32.04
C PHE A 1006 -43.64 -17.46 33.49
N PRO A 1007 -42.43 -17.39 34.07
CA PRO A 1007 -42.12 -18.10 35.31
C PRO A 1007 -42.81 -17.49 36.55
N ASP A 1008 -43.01 -16.17 36.60
CA ASP A 1008 -43.59 -15.50 37.76
C ASP A 1008 -45.11 -15.68 37.81
N SER A 1009 -45.75 -15.75 36.64
CA SER A 1009 -47.18 -16.02 36.53
C SER A 1009 -47.53 -17.52 36.48
N GLU A 1010 -46.52 -18.40 36.41
CA GLU A 1010 -46.66 -19.85 36.25
C GLU A 1010 -47.52 -20.21 35.01
N GLN A 1011 -47.33 -19.49 33.91
CA GLN A 1011 -48.06 -19.70 32.66
C GLN A 1011 -47.14 -20.10 31.51
N LEU A 1012 -47.66 -20.97 30.64
CA LEU A 1012 -47.06 -21.24 29.35
C LEU A 1012 -47.95 -20.65 28.26
N PHE A 1013 -47.34 -19.88 27.36
CA PHE A 1013 -47.95 -19.38 26.15
C PHE A 1013 -47.40 -20.11 24.94
N MET A 1014 -48.28 -20.48 24.02
CA MET A 1014 -47.94 -21.18 22.79
C MET A 1014 -48.62 -20.50 21.62
N ALA A 1015 -47.91 -20.32 20.51
CA ALA A 1015 -48.51 -20.01 19.21
C ALA A 1015 -48.20 -21.12 18.22
N LYS A 1016 -49.21 -21.57 17.47
CA LYS A 1016 -49.06 -22.55 16.39
C LYS A 1016 -49.37 -21.88 15.06
N PHE A 1017 -48.39 -21.89 14.15
CA PHE A 1017 -48.63 -21.56 12.74
C PHE A 1017 -48.89 -22.87 11.97
N THR A 1018 -49.99 -22.89 11.22
CA THR A 1018 -50.52 -24.11 10.62
C THR A 1018 -51.34 -23.81 9.37
N PHE A 1019 -52.00 -24.83 8.82
CA PHE A 1019 -52.98 -24.73 7.74
C PHE A 1019 -54.36 -25.17 8.23
N ASP A 1020 -55.38 -25.04 7.39
CA ASP A 1020 -56.73 -25.58 7.62
C ASP A 1020 -56.77 -27.11 7.44
N THR A 1021 -57.87 -27.77 7.84
CA THR A 1021 -58.03 -29.23 7.68
C THR A 1021 -58.38 -29.67 6.25
N ASP A 1022 -58.82 -28.73 5.41
CA ASP A 1022 -59.08 -28.94 3.99
C ASP A 1022 -58.07 -28.15 3.14
N PRO A 1023 -57.66 -28.66 1.95
CA PRO A 1023 -56.83 -27.89 1.03
C PRO A 1023 -57.51 -26.57 0.68
N PRO A 1024 -56.76 -25.45 0.53
CA PRO A 1024 -57.35 -24.17 0.21
C PRO A 1024 -58.10 -24.26 -1.13
N ALA A 1025 -59.34 -23.76 -1.19
CA ALA A 1025 -59.97 -23.43 -2.47
C ALA A 1025 -59.10 -22.37 -3.18
N ASP A 1026 -59.07 -22.35 -4.52
CA ASP A 1026 -58.28 -21.41 -5.36
C ASP A 1026 -58.59 -19.93 -5.03
N GLY A 1027 -58.00 -19.43 -3.94
CA GLY A 1027 -58.17 -18.08 -3.44
C GLY A 1027 -56.85 -17.32 -3.50
N GLU A 1028 -56.88 -16.12 -4.05
CA GLU A 1028 -55.75 -15.20 -4.07
C GLU A 1028 -55.59 -14.55 -2.68
N ALA A 1029 -54.37 -14.57 -2.13
CA ALA A 1029 -53.97 -13.84 -0.93
C ALA A 1029 -52.91 -12.80 -1.29
N ILE A 1030 -52.97 -11.61 -0.67
CA ILE A 1030 -52.03 -10.49 -0.90
C ILE A 1030 -50.71 -10.74 -0.17
N ILE A 1031 -50.78 -11.30 1.05
CA ILE A 1031 -49.61 -11.74 1.83
C ILE A 1031 -49.85 -13.15 2.35
N GLY A 1032 -48.80 -13.97 2.43
CA GLY A 1032 -48.92 -15.35 2.89
C GLY A 1032 -49.77 -16.23 1.97
N GLY A 1033 -50.28 -17.34 2.52
CA GLY A 1033 -51.12 -18.29 1.79
C GLY A 1033 -52.58 -18.29 2.26
N ALA A 1034 -53.55 -18.42 1.35
CA ALA A 1034 -54.99 -18.42 1.68
C ALA A 1034 -55.41 -19.55 2.65
N GLY A 1035 -54.70 -20.69 2.64
CA GLY A 1035 -54.93 -21.82 3.54
C GLY A 1035 -54.27 -21.70 4.91
N GLN A 1036 -53.46 -20.67 5.15
CA GLN A 1036 -52.75 -20.49 6.42
C GLN A 1036 -53.71 -20.18 7.56
N ARG A 1037 -53.43 -20.75 8.72
CA ARG A 1037 -54.16 -20.55 9.98
C ARG A 1037 -53.17 -20.39 11.12
N TRP A 1038 -53.60 -19.71 12.17
CA TRP A 1038 -52.83 -19.70 13.40
C TRP A 1038 -53.75 -19.61 14.62
N PHE A 1039 -53.28 -20.15 15.73
CA PHE A 1039 -53.96 -20.03 17.00
C PHE A 1039 -52.93 -19.90 18.12
N THR A 1040 -53.39 -19.31 19.20
CA THR A 1040 -52.62 -19.12 20.44
C THR A 1040 -53.25 -19.96 21.53
N ALA A 1041 -52.44 -20.42 22.47
CA ALA A 1041 -52.93 -21.10 23.65
C ALA A 1041 -52.18 -20.60 24.88
N ILE A 1042 -52.88 -20.49 26.00
CA ILE A 1042 -52.28 -20.10 27.27
C ILE A 1042 -52.89 -20.91 28.40
N GLY A 1043 -52.10 -21.25 29.41
CA GLY A 1043 -52.57 -22.02 30.54
C GLY A 1043 -51.52 -22.21 31.63
N PRO A 1044 -51.94 -22.72 32.80
CA PRO A 1044 -51.05 -22.90 33.94
C PRO A 1044 -50.05 -24.03 33.72
N ILE A 1045 -48.86 -23.85 34.28
CA ILE A 1045 -47.78 -24.85 34.34
C ILE A 1045 -48.03 -25.78 35.52
N ASP A 1046 -47.86 -27.09 35.32
CA ASP A 1046 -47.86 -28.12 36.36
C ASP A 1046 -46.68 -29.09 36.13
N GLY A 1047 -45.61 -28.92 36.92
CA GLY A 1047 -44.40 -29.73 36.83
C GLY A 1047 -43.67 -29.58 35.49
N ASN A 1048 -43.58 -30.68 34.74
CA ASN A 1048 -43.00 -30.75 33.40
C ASN A 1048 -44.05 -30.57 32.29
N SER A 1049 -45.28 -30.17 32.61
CA SER A 1049 -46.39 -30.10 31.67
C SER A 1049 -47.20 -28.80 31.80
N ALA A 1050 -48.02 -28.49 30.79
CA ALA A 1050 -48.99 -27.41 30.85
C ALA A 1050 -50.25 -27.77 30.03
N THR A 1051 -51.44 -27.45 30.57
CA THR A 1051 -52.71 -27.57 29.84
C THR A 1051 -53.22 -26.18 29.48
N LEU A 1052 -53.35 -25.92 28.18
CA LEU A 1052 -53.56 -24.62 27.57
C LEU A 1052 -54.94 -24.54 26.90
N ASP A 1053 -55.64 -23.42 27.11
CA ASP A 1053 -56.86 -23.10 26.39
C ASP A 1053 -56.50 -22.53 25.01
N VAL A 1054 -56.92 -23.21 23.93
CA VAL A 1054 -56.65 -22.81 22.55
C VAL A 1054 -57.69 -21.79 22.12
N ALA A 1055 -57.23 -20.65 21.60
CA ALA A 1055 -58.07 -19.64 20.99
C ALA A 1055 -57.48 -19.09 19.68
N TYR A 1056 -58.35 -18.57 18.82
CA TYR A 1056 -57.95 -17.85 17.61
C TYR A 1056 -58.66 -16.51 17.54
N THR A 1057 -58.00 -15.55 16.88
CA THR A 1057 -58.51 -14.19 16.75
C THR A 1057 -58.99 -13.93 15.33
N THR A 1058 -60.13 -13.27 15.19
CA THR A 1058 -60.70 -12.82 13.91
C THR A 1058 -61.00 -11.32 13.92
N GLY A 1059 -61.14 -10.74 12.72
CA GLY A 1059 -61.53 -9.33 12.55
C GLY A 1059 -60.38 -8.32 12.58
N GLY A 1060 -59.12 -8.78 12.61
CA GLY A 1060 -57.93 -7.93 12.44
C GLY A 1060 -57.60 -7.62 10.96
N VAL A 1061 -56.68 -6.68 10.77
CA VAL A 1061 -56.13 -6.24 9.47
C VAL A 1061 -54.61 -6.09 9.64
N PHE A 1062 -53.83 -6.43 8.61
CA PHE A 1062 -52.37 -6.28 8.62
C PHE A 1062 -51.95 -4.86 9.04
N ASP A 1063 -51.09 -4.76 10.05
CA ASP A 1063 -50.51 -3.51 10.57
C ASP A 1063 -51.49 -2.32 10.64
N GLY A 1064 -52.72 -2.58 11.09
CA GLY A 1064 -53.77 -1.57 11.07
C GLY A 1064 -54.79 -1.76 12.17
N VAL A 1065 -55.37 -0.64 12.61
CA VAL A 1065 -56.50 -0.65 13.55
C VAL A 1065 -57.77 -1.03 12.80
N SER A 1066 -58.36 -2.18 13.14
CA SER A 1066 -59.63 -2.61 12.54
C SER A 1066 -60.79 -1.70 12.98
N THR A 1067 -61.69 -1.35 12.06
CA THR A 1067 -62.95 -0.66 12.38
C THR A 1067 -64.03 -1.60 12.94
N LYS A 1068 -63.74 -2.91 13.03
CA LYS A 1068 -64.58 -3.92 13.68
C LYS A 1068 -63.90 -4.46 14.93
N GLN A 1069 -64.69 -4.82 15.93
CA GLN A 1069 -64.18 -5.41 17.17
C GLN A 1069 -63.53 -6.78 16.88
N GLN A 1070 -62.26 -6.93 17.22
CA GLN A 1070 -61.59 -8.22 17.18
C GLN A 1070 -62.29 -9.20 18.14
N THR A 1071 -62.46 -10.43 17.69
CA THR A 1071 -63.12 -11.48 18.48
C THR A 1071 -62.14 -12.62 18.70
N VAL A 1072 -61.92 -12.96 19.97
CA VAL A 1072 -61.17 -14.14 20.41
C VAL A 1072 -62.16 -15.27 20.64
N THR A 1073 -62.01 -16.36 19.91
CA THR A 1073 -62.91 -17.51 19.98
C THR A 1073 -62.13 -18.72 20.48
N GLY A 1074 -62.63 -19.36 21.55
CA GLY A 1074 -62.08 -20.61 22.05
C GLY A 1074 -62.31 -21.76 21.05
N GLN A 1075 -61.30 -22.60 20.85
CA GLN A 1075 -61.27 -23.64 19.83
C GLN A 1075 -61.03 -25.05 20.38
N GLY A 1076 -60.54 -25.16 21.61
CA GLY A 1076 -60.26 -26.44 22.24
C GLY A 1076 -59.18 -26.32 23.31
N THR A 1077 -58.50 -27.43 23.58
CA THR A 1077 -57.44 -27.51 24.59
C THR A 1077 -56.23 -28.24 24.03
N VAL A 1078 -55.04 -27.84 24.49
CA VAL A 1078 -53.77 -28.52 24.22
C VAL A 1078 -53.11 -28.85 25.55
N SER A 1079 -52.57 -30.06 25.70
CA SER A 1079 -51.67 -30.40 26.78
C SER A 1079 -50.29 -30.67 26.20
N ILE A 1080 -49.26 -30.05 26.78
CA ILE A 1080 -47.86 -30.27 26.38
C ILE A 1080 -47.08 -30.79 27.57
N GLU A 1081 -46.32 -31.87 27.38
CA GLU A 1081 -45.43 -32.46 28.36
C GLU A 1081 -44.00 -32.48 27.82
N PHE A 1082 -43.05 -31.92 28.58
CA PHE A 1082 -41.65 -31.89 28.23
C PHE A 1082 -40.92 -33.09 28.84
N ALA A 1083 -40.23 -33.85 28.00
CA ALA A 1083 -39.37 -34.94 28.44
C ALA A 1083 -38.02 -34.40 28.95
N ASP A 1084 -37.47 -33.41 28.24
CA ASP A 1084 -36.26 -32.67 28.61
C ASP A 1084 -36.20 -31.32 27.86
N CYS A 1085 -35.04 -30.66 27.89
CA CYS A 1085 -34.83 -29.39 27.19
C CYS A 1085 -34.90 -29.48 25.66
N GLY A 1086 -34.94 -30.66 25.03
CA GLY A 1086 -34.89 -30.86 23.58
C GLY A 1086 -36.10 -31.60 22.98
N ALA A 1087 -36.92 -32.26 23.79
CA ALA A 1087 -38.09 -33.03 23.33
C ALA A 1087 -39.36 -32.79 24.18
N ALA A 1088 -40.50 -32.71 23.51
CA ALA A 1088 -41.82 -32.60 24.14
C ALA A 1088 -42.89 -33.37 23.36
N THR A 1089 -43.96 -33.79 24.05
CA THR A 1089 -45.13 -34.42 23.45
C THR A 1089 -46.33 -33.48 23.64
N LEU A 1090 -47.07 -33.22 22.55
CA LEU A 1090 -48.22 -32.32 22.53
C LEU A 1090 -49.49 -33.09 22.15
N ASP A 1091 -50.44 -33.16 23.07
CA ASP A 1091 -51.79 -33.68 22.84
C ASP A 1091 -52.78 -32.53 22.60
N TYR A 1092 -53.65 -32.67 21.60
CA TYR A 1092 -54.64 -31.63 21.29
C TYR A 1092 -56.03 -32.21 21.07
N GLU A 1093 -57.04 -31.42 21.44
CA GLU A 1093 -58.44 -31.66 21.13
C GLU A 1093 -59.09 -30.36 20.65
N LEU A 1094 -59.58 -30.33 19.40
CA LEU A 1094 -60.27 -29.19 18.79
C LEU A 1094 -61.71 -29.61 18.42
N PRO A 1095 -62.68 -29.54 19.36
CA PRO A 1095 -64.02 -30.09 19.18
C PRO A 1095 -64.79 -29.48 18.01
N ALA A 1096 -64.60 -28.18 17.74
CA ALA A 1096 -65.28 -27.47 16.66
C ALA A 1096 -64.96 -28.03 15.27
N ALA A 1097 -63.76 -28.61 15.10
CA ALA A 1097 -63.31 -29.23 13.86
C ALA A 1097 -63.34 -30.77 13.89
N SER A 1098 -63.76 -31.37 15.02
CA SER A 1098 -63.74 -32.83 15.23
C SER A 1098 -62.36 -33.47 15.00
N VAL A 1099 -61.28 -32.77 15.36
CA VAL A 1099 -59.89 -33.27 15.27
C VAL A 1099 -59.25 -33.35 16.65
N ALA A 1100 -58.53 -34.44 16.91
CA ALA A 1100 -57.72 -34.66 18.09
C ALA A 1100 -56.53 -35.56 17.72
N GLY A 1101 -55.40 -35.41 18.39
CA GLY A 1101 -54.17 -36.13 18.06
C GLY A 1101 -53.01 -35.83 19.00
N THR A 1102 -51.89 -36.49 18.74
CA THR A 1102 -50.64 -36.36 19.49
C THR A 1102 -49.50 -36.03 18.52
N ILE A 1103 -48.68 -35.03 18.87
CA ILE A 1103 -47.57 -34.52 18.07
C ILE A 1103 -46.30 -34.60 18.91
N GLU A 1104 -45.29 -35.31 18.40
CA GLU A 1104 -43.95 -35.28 18.97
C GLU A 1104 -43.20 -34.05 18.48
N LEU A 1105 -42.58 -33.31 19.40
CA LEU A 1105 -41.90 -32.04 19.14
C LEU A 1105 -40.42 -32.14 19.48
N GLU A 1106 -39.59 -31.60 18.59
CA GLU A 1106 -38.17 -31.30 18.82
C GLU A 1106 -37.91 -29.81 18.59
N ARG A 1107 -36.87 -29.26 19.22
CA ARG A 1107 -36.41 -27.90 18.91
C ARG A 1107 -35.92 -27.79 17.48
N VAL A 1108 -36.20 -26.66 16.85
CA VAL A 1108 -35.64 -26.33 15.54
C VAL A 1108 -34.12 -26.15 15.62
N VAL A 1109 -33.61 -25.55 16.71
CA VAL A 1109 -32.17 -25.35 16.97
C VAL A 1109 -31.86 -25.76 18.42
N ARG A 1110 -30.76 -26.48 18.63
CA ARG A 1110 -30.39 -27.04 19.94
C ARG A 1110 -29.47 -26.15 20.79
N GLU A 1111 -29.12 -24.97 20.30
CA GLU A 1111 -28.20 -24.02 20.97
C GLU A 1111 -28.67 -23.63 22.38
N ASN A 1112 -29.97 -23.38 22.55
CA ASN A 1112 -30.55 -22.94 23.82
C ASN A 1112 -30.80 -24.09 24.82
N GLU A 1113 -30.47 -25.35 24.48
CA GLU A 1113 -30.59 -26.48 25.43
C GLU A 1113 -29.69 -26.30 26.65
N ALA A 1114 -28.49 -25.74 26.47
CA ALA A 1114 -27.55 -25.51 27.57
C ALA A 1114 -28.12 -24.49 28.57
N LEU A 1115 -28.69 -23.39 28.07
CA LEU A 1115 -29.36 -22.38 28.89
C LEU A 1115 -30.56 -22.97 29.63
N CYS A 1116 -31.39 -23.77 28.96
CA CYS A 1116 -32.52 -24.46 29.59
C CYS A 1116 -32.10 -25.39 30.74
N ARG A 1117 -31.01 -26.14 30.57
CA ARG A 1117 -30.46 -27.01 31.63
C ARG A 1117 -29.94 -26.18 32.79
N GLN A 1118 -29.21 -25.11 32.51
CA GLN A 1118 -28.66 -24.22 33.53
C GLN A 1118 -29.75 -23.53 34.36
N LEU A 1119 -30.87 -23.14 33.75
CA LEU A 1119 -32.00 -22.54 34.45
C LEU A 1119 -32.85 -23.58 35.21
N SER A 1120 -32.59 -24.87 35.00
CA SER A 1120 -33.24 -25.97 35.73
C SER A 1120 -32.47 -26.40 36.98
N ASP A 1121 -31.18 -26.06 37.06
CA ASP A 1121 -30.27 -26.29 38.20
C ASP A 1121 -30.40 -25.19 39.27
#